data_AF-A0AAE0RPK9-F1
#
_entry.id   AF-A0AAE0RPK9-F1
#
_cell.length_a   1.000
_cell.length_b   1.000
_cell.length_c   1.000
_cell.angle_alpha   90.00
_cell.angle_beta   90.00
_cell.angle_gamma   90.00
#
_symmetry.space_group_name_H-M   'P 1'
#
loop_
_entity.id
_entity.type
_entity.pdbx_description
1 polymer ?
#
loop_
_entity_poly.entity_id
_entity_poly.type
_entity_poly.pdbx_seq_one_letter_code
_entity_poly.pdbx_strand_id
1 'polypeptide(L)'
;MSRRKRARVEYKEEDQIATISDDEESVESEEKKPEKTEKTEKPKSEPEPDVAEDSENDDPTGLEGAAFQSRVPFDKMTSQEAACFPDIVQGPTQAQKVFLYIRNRLLQLWLDNPLQQLTFENALSQIEAPYNSDGPLVMRVHSYLERFGFINFGVFKRLKPYPAKKHGRVIIIGAGIAGLIAAKQLLSFGMDVVILEARDRVGGRIATFRKGNYVADLGAMVVTGLGGNPMTVISKQVNMELHKIKQKCPLYESNGCTVPKEKDEMVEREFNRLLEATSFLSHHLDFNQINGKPASLGQALEAIIRLQEKHVKEKQCEHQRNLIDLQEKLKKNQNNLLSLKDRIDELHRQWKEASEVKPPRDITAEFLVKSKERDLRAACKEYDQLVAQQKEIEEKLHELESNPPSDVYLSSRDRQILDWHFANLEFANATPLTQLSLKHWDQDDDFEFSGSHLTVRNGYSCVPVALSEGLDIKLNTAVRQIKYTNSGVEILTTNSKNNSNPMTLKGDAVLCTLPLGVLKECIRGGGLNSVQFNPPLPDWKSAAIQRMGFGNLNKVVLCFDRVFWDPNANLFGHVGSTTASRGELFLFWNLYKAPVLLALVAGEAAAIMENVSDDVIVGRSIVVLKGIFGNNNVPQPKETLVTRWRADPWSRGSYSFVAAGSTGNDYDLMATPISSQQGALPRLFFAGEHTIRNYPATVHGALLSALRESGRIADQFLGAPYALPARQPTQVV
;
A
#
# COMPACT_ATOMS: atom_id res chain seq x y z
N MET A 1 -3.09 -4.92 -3.55
CA MET A 1 -3.12 -6.07 -2.61
C MET A 1 -3.75 -5.54 -1.36
N SER A 2 -4.78 -6.19 -0.80
CA SER A 2 -5.57 -5.58 0.27
C SER A 2 -4.66 -5.36 1.47
N ARG A 3 -4.37 -4.09 1.77
CA ARG A 3 -4.51 -3.68 3.15
C ARG A 3 -5.92 -4.11 3.53
N ARG A 4 -6.07 -5.19 4.30
CA ARG A 4 -7.37 -5.46 4.94
C ARG A 4 -7.72 -4.15 5.64
N LYS A 5 -8.86 -3.55 5.27
CA LYS A 5 -9.28 -2.17 5.59
C LYS A 5 -8.46 -1.55 6.73
N ARG A 6 -7.54 -0.64 6.39
CA ARG A 6 -7.01 0.29 7.40
C ARG A 6 -8.21 1.06 7.95
N ALA A 7 -8.32 1.17 9.27
CA ALA A 7 -9.18 2.19 9.85
C ALA A 7 -8.67 3.55 9.34
N ARG A 8 -9.56 4.35 8.75
CA ARG A 8 -9.27 5.68 8.24
C ARG A 8 -8.76 6.54 9.38
N VAL A 9 -7.51 7.02 9.31
CA VAL A 9 -6.99 8.01 10.27
C VAL A 9 -7.49 9.37 9.81
N GLU A 10 -8.63 9.80 10.36
CA GLU A 10 -9.11 11.18 10.17
C GLU A 10 -8.38 12.10 11.15
N TYR A 11 -7.67 13.09 10.61
CA TYR A 11 -7.05 14.15 11.38
C TYR A 11 -8.10 15.23 11.67
N LYS A 12 -8.54 15.33 12.93
CA LYS A 12 -9.18 16.56 13.42
C LYS A 12 -8.10 17.44 14.03
N GLU A 13 -7.87 18.60 13.42
CA GLU A 13 -7.27 19.73 14.12
C GLU A 13 -8.28 20.21 15.17
N GLU A 14 -8.06 19.88 16.44
CA GLU A 14 -8.81 20.47 17.55
C GLU A 14 -7.95 21.52 18.24
N ASP A 15 -8.08 22.76 17.75
CA ASP A 15 -7.96 23.95 18.60
C ASP A 15 -9.26 24.07 19.41
N GLN A 16 -9.22 23.84 20.73
CA GLN A 16 -9.86 24.71 21.73
C GLN A 16 -9.69 24.23 23.19
N ILE A 17 -8.88 25.01 23.89
CA ILE A 17 -9.03 25.58 25.25
C ILE A 17 -10.13 24.96 26.15
N ALA A 18 -9.65 24.46 27.28
CA ALA A 18 -10.43 24.03 28.43
C ALA A 18 -11.29 25.15 29.04
N THR A 19 -12.53 24.82 29.39
CA THR A 19 -13.23 25.46 30.51
C THR A 19 -14.08 24.43 31.25
N ILE A 20 -13.86 24.39 32.56
CA ILE A 20 -14.54 23.61 33.59
C ILE A 20 -15.86 24.30 33.93
N SER A 21 -16.95 23.56 34.05
CA SER A 21 -18.02 23.86 35.01
C SER A 21 -18.86 22.60 35.30
N ASP A 22 -18.94 22.28 36.59
CA ASP A 22 -19.87 21.34 37.20
C ASP A 22 -21.34 21.72 36.93
N ASP A 23 -22.23 20.73 36.90
CA ASP A 23 -23.49 20.76 37.67
C ASP A 23 -24.28 19.44 37.54
N GLU A 24 -25.10 19.25 38.57
CA GLU A 24 -25.65 18.03 39.17
C GLU A 24 -26.86 17.36 38.47
N GLU A 25 -27.08 16.10 38.89
CA GLU A 25 -28.37 15.39 39.08
C GLU A 25 -29.43 15.34 37.95
N SER A 26 -29.80 14.14 37.53
CA SER A 26 -31.03 13.47 38.00
C SER A 26 -31.30 12.15 37.26
N VAL A 27 -31.80 11.19 38.03
CA VAL A 27 -32.23 9.84 37.65
C VAL A 27 -33.67 9.92 37.17
N GLU A 28 -34.01 9.30 36.04
CA GLU A 28 -35.35 8.72 35.87
C GLU A 28 -35.38 7.59 34.84
N SER A 29 -36.01 6.51 35.28
CA SER A 29 -36.18 5.21 34.64
C SER A 29 -37.51 5.12 33.91
N GLU A 30 -37.56 4.53 32.71
CA GLU A 30 -38.80 3.93 32.20
C GLU A 30 -38.55 2.59 31.48
N GLU A 31 -39.22 1.57 32.01
CA GLU A 31 -39.36 0.22 31.47
C GLU A 31 -40.26 0.20 30.22
N LYS A 32 -39.92 -0.64 29.22
CA LYS A 32 -40.93 -1.23 28.32
C LYS A 32 -40.71 -2.72 28.13
N LYS A 33 -41.74 -3.49 28.50
CA LYS A 33 -41.89 -4.94 28.36
C LYS A 33 -42.08 -5.38 26.89
N PRO A 34 -41.81 -6.66 26.57
CA PRO A 34 -41.88 -7.21 25.21
C PRO A 34 -43.22 -7.90 24.91
N GLU A 35 -43.73 -7.75 23.69
CA GLU A 35 -44.84 -8.56 23.16
C GLU A 35 -44.32 -9.67 22.25
N LYS A 36 -44.82 -10.88 22.51
CA LYS A 36 -44.64 -12.11 21.73
C LYS A 36 -45.77 -12.25 20.72
N THR A 37 -45.47 -12.66 19.50
CA THR A 37 -46.43 -13.33 18.61
C THR A 37 -45.76 -14.46 17.83
N GLU A 38 -46.59 -15.44 17.50
CA GLU A 38 -46.30 -16.87 17.36
C GLU A 38 -45.64 -17.31 16.04
N LYS A 39 -44.98 -18.46 16.16
CA LYS A 39 -44.34 -19.24 15.10
C LYS A 39 -45.37 -20.03 14.28
N THR A 40 -45.13 -20.11 12.97
CA THR A 40 -45.55 -21.24 12.13
C THR A 40 -44.40 -21.61 11.20
N GLU A 41 -43.88 -22.84 11.33
CA GLU A 41 -42.77 -23.42 10.57
C GLU A 41 -43.25 -24.24 9.36
N LYS A 42 -42.51 -24.17 8.24
CA LYS A 42 -42.10 -25.27 7.31
C LYS A 42 -41.46 -24.69 6.02
N PRO A 43 -40.63 -25.43 5.27
CA PRO A 43 -39.49 -26.29 5.61
C PRO A 43 -38.16 -25.81 4.96
N LYS A 44 -37.04 -26.33 5.47
CA LYS A 44 -35.63 -26.00 5.16
C LYS A 44 -35.26 -26.01 3.66
N SER A 45 -34.79 -24.87 3.16
CA SER A 45 -33.86 -24.77 2.02
C SER A 45 -32.41 -24.67 2.52
N GLU A 46 -31.48 -25.09 1.67
CA GLU A 46 -30.03 -25.26 1.88
C GLU A 46 -29.34 -24.06 2.55
N PRO A 47 -28.24 -24.25 3.32
CA PRO A 47 -27.54 -23.13 3.94
C PRO A 47 -26.87 -22.29 2.85
N GLU A 48 -27.37 -21.07 2.67
CA GLU A 48 -26.68 -20.03 1.90
C GLU A 48 -25.27 -19.83 2.48
N PRO A 49 -24.24 -19.67 1.63
CA PRO A 49 -22.90 -19.40 2.13
C PRO A 49 -22.89 -18.02 2.79
N ASP A 50 -22.33 -17.93 4.00
CA ASP A 50 -22.02 -16.68 4.69
C ASP A 50 -21.25 -15.73 3.75
N VAL A 51 -21.99 -14.85 3.08
CA VAL A 51 -21.42 -13.69 2.40
C VAL A 51 -21.18 -12.68 3.49
N ALA A 52 -19.93 -12.56 3.93
CA ALA A 52 -19.52 -11.39 4.68
C ALA A 52 -19.88 -10.17 3.82
N GLU A 53 -20.80 -9.34 4.33
CA GLU A 53 -21.13 -8.02 3.77
C GLU A 53 -19.87 -7.16 3.83
N ASP A 54 -19.05 -7.23 2.79
CA ASP A 54 -18.11 -6.16 2.49
C ASP A 54 -18.97 -4.93 2.18
N SER A 55 -18.87 -3.89 3.00
CA SER A 55 -19.52 -2.60 2.73
C SER A 55 -19.25 -2.20 1.28
N GLU A 56 -20.26 -2.34 0.43
CA GLU A 56 -20.30 -1.67 -0.85
C GLU A 56 -20.30 -0.18 -0.49
N ASN A 57 -19.12 0.45 -0.53
CA ASN A 57 -19.09 1.91 -0.60
C ASN A 57 -19.91 2.23 -1.84
N ASP A 58 -21.05 2.89 -1.67
CA ASP A 58 -21.85 3.40 -2.77
C ASP A 58 -20.99 4.42 -3.52
N ASP A 59 -20.23 3.93 -4.51
CA ASP A 59 -19.49 4.78 -5.41
C ASP A 59 -20.49 5.81 -5.99
N PRO A 60 -20.14 7.10 -6.05
CA PRO A 60 -21.07 8.12 -6.51
C PRO A 60 -21.63 7.79 -7.90
N THR A 61 -22.88 8.17 -8.16
CA THR A 61 -23.56 7.92 -9.43
C THR A 61 -23.78 9.21 -10.23
N GLY A 62 -24.28 9.09 -11.46
CA GLY A 62 -24.56 10.26 -12.31
C GLY A 62 -23.31 11.09 -12.64
N LEU A 63 -23.43 12.42 -12.58
CA LEU A 63 -22.35 13.34 -12.89
C LEU A 63 -21.23 13.33 -11.84
N GLU A 64 -21.57 13.14 -10.58
CA GLU A 64 -20.61 12.99 -9.49
C GLU A 64 -19.79 11.71 -9.66
N GLY A 65 -20.47 10.60 -10.01
CA GLY A 65 -19.82 9.35 -10.38
C GLY A 65 -18.86 9.47 -11.56
N ALA A 66 -19.23 10.22 -12.59
CA ALA A 66 -18.35 10.45 -13.73
C ALA A 66 -17.08 11.23 -13.37
N ALA A 67 -17.20 12.24 -12.49
CA ALA A 67 -16.07 12.99 -11.97
C ALA A 67 -15.16 12.10 -11.11
N PHE A 68 -15.75 11.35 -10.17
CA PHE A 68 -15.07 10.37 -9.33
C PHE A 68 -14.31 9.32 -10.15
N GLN A 69 -14.98 8.69 -11.13
CA GLN A 69 -14.37 7.68 -12.01
C GLN A 69 -13.21 8.25 -12.85
N SER A 70 -13.19 9.57 -13.05
CA SER A 70 -12.17 10.30 -13.79
C SER A 70 -11.09 10.91 -12.90
N ARG A 71 -11.17 10.70 -11.56
CA ARG A 71 -10.24 11.21 -10.54
C ARG A 71 -10.18 12.75 -10.53
N VAL A 72 -11.32 13.40 -10.69
CA VAL A 72 -11.46 14.86 -10.60
C VAL A 72 -12.56 15.22 -9.61
N PRO A 73 -12.40 16.30 -8.83
CA PRO A 73 -13.45 16.76 -7.92
C PRO A 73 -14.68 17.21 -8.72
N PHE A 74 -15.86 16.76 -8.32
CA PHE A 74 -17.12 17.02 -9.01
C PHE A 74 -17.47 18.52 -9.03
N ASP A 75 -17.21 19.22 -7.94
CA ASP A 75 -17.71 20.56 -7.61
C ASP A 75 -16.63 21.66 -7.65
N LYS A 76 -15.40 21.31 -8.02
CA LYS A 76 -14.27 22.25 -8.05
C LYS A 76 -13.40 22.04 -9.30
N MET A 77 -12.83 23.13 -9.81
CA MET A 77 -11.82 23.07 -10.87
C MET A 77 -10.46 22.64 -10.30
N THR A 78 -9.77 21.74 -11.00
CA THR A 78 -8.39 21.33 -10.69
C THR A 78 -7.39 22.42 -11.08
N SER A 79 -6.16 22.34 -10.58
CA SER A 79 -5.07 23.24 -11.01
C SER A 79 -4.78 23.14 -12.50
N GLN A 80 -4.94 21.95 -13.09
CA GLN A 80 -4.75 21.74 -14.53
C GLN A 80 -5.86 22.40 -15.35
N GLU A 81 -7.12 22.28 -14.91
CA GLU A 81 -8.25 22.98 -15.52
C GLU A 81 -8.07 24.50 -15.39
N ALA A 82 -7.69 25.00 -14.21
CA ALA A 82 -7.45 26.43 -13.98
C ALA A 82 -6.36 27.01 -14.91
N ALA A 83 -5.30 26.26 -15.19
CA ALA A 83 -4.26 26.67 -16.13
C ALA A 83 -4.74 26.72 -17.59
N CYS A 84 -5.68 25.86 -17.97
CA CYS A 84 -6.22 25.77 -19.33
C CYS A 84 -7.41 26.72 -19.58
N PHE A 85 -8.11 27.10 -18.50
CA PHE A 85 -9.30 27.94 -18.52
C PHE A 85 -9.17 29.10 -17.52
N PRO A 86 -8.13 29.97 -17.66
CA PRO A 86 -7.92 31.08 -16.74
C PRO A 86 -9.07 32.09 -16.75
N ASP A 87 -9.74 32.23 -17.89
CA ASP A 87 -10.94 33.06 -18.08
C ASP A 87 -12.13 32.56 -17.25
N ILE A 88 -12.25 31.26 -17.03
CA ILE A 88 -13.34 30.65 -16.26
C ILE A 88 -13.05 30.72 -14.76
N VAL A 89 -11.84 30.36 -14.33
CA VAL A 89 -11.48 30.33 -12.91
C VAL A 89 -11.41 31.75 -12.30
N GLN A 90 -11.04 32.76 -13.09
CA GLN A 90 -11.06 34.17 -12.69
C GLN A 90 -12.45 34.82 -12.88
N GLY A 91 -13.37 34.13 -13.57
CA GLY A 91 -14.72 34.58 -13.84
C GLY A 91 -15.70 34.35 -12.68
N PRO A 92 -16.98 34.69 -12.87
CA PRO A 92 -18.00 34.54 -11.84
C PRO A 92 -18.27 33.06 -11.51
N THR A 93 -18.68 32.77 -10.27
CA THR A 93 -18.98 31.41 -9.79
C THR A 93 -19.97 30.65 -10.67
N GLN A 94 -20.91 31.36 -11.32
CA GLN A 94 -21.86 30.74 -12.24
C GLN A 94 -21.17 30.16 -13.49
N ALA A 95 -20.14 30.83 -14.03
CA ALA A 95 -19.38 30.32 -15.17
C ALA A 95 -18.60 29.05 -14.80
N GLN A 96 -18.05 29.00 -13.58
CA GLN A 96 -17.38 27.81 -13.05
C GLN A 96 -18.36 26.64 -12.91
N LYS A 97 -19.57 26.87 -12.37
CA LYS A 97 -20.62 25.83 -12.28
C LYS A 97 -21.03 25.28 -13.65
N VAL A 98 -21.16 26.16 -14.66
CA VAL A 98 -21.45 25.75 -16.05
C VAL A 98 -20.33 24.90 -16.62
N PHE A 99 -19.06 25.32 -16.45
CA PHE A 99 -17.90 24.54 -16.86
C PHE A 99 -17.88 23.15 -16.20
N LEU A 100 -18.08 23.08 -14.88
CA LEU A 100 -18.06 21.83 -14.13
C LEU A 100 -19.16 20.87 -14.60
N TYR A 101 -20.38 21.38 -14.83
CA TYR A 101 -21.45 20.58 -15.41
C TYR A 101 -21.06 20.02 -16.79
N ILE A 102 -20.57 20.87 -17.70
CA ILE A 102 -20.17 20.45 -19.05
C ILE A 102 -19.08 19.38 -18.97
N ARG A 103 -18.04 19.60 -18.14
CA ARG A 103 -16.96 18.64 -17.93
C ARG A 103 -17.50 17.31 -17.42
N ASN A 104 -18.30 17.31 -16.35
CA ASN A 104 -18.84 16.09 -15.76
C ASN A 104 -19.78 15.34 -16.72
N ARG A 105 -20.57 16.08 -17.49
CA ARG A 105 -21.48 15.49 -18.49
C ARG A 105 -20.72 14.84 -19.63
N LEU A 106 -19.67 15.48 -20.15
CA LEU A 106 -18.80 14.91 -21.18
C LEU A 106 -18.08 13.65 -20.69
N LEU A 107 -17.59 13.65 -19.45
CA LEU A 107 -17.02 12.47 -18.82
C LEU A 107 -18.04 11.33 -18.74
N GLN A 108 -19.25 11.63 -18.27
CA GLN A 108 -20.33 10.65 -18.17
C GLN A 108 -20.65 10.01 -19.51
N LEU A 109 -20.87 10.83 -20.55
CA LEU A 109 -21.17 10.35 -21.90
C LEU A 109 -20.10 9.39 -22.45
N TRP A 110 -18.82 9.66 -22.17
CA TRP A 110 -17.72 8.77 -22.54
C TRP A 110 -17.72 7.48 -21.72
N LEU A 111 -17.89 7.56 -20.40
CA LEU A 111 -17.84 6.41 -19.49
C LEU A 111 -19.01 5.44 -19.67
N ASP A 112 -20.16 5.95 -20.14
CA ASP A 112 -21.35 5.16 -20.47
C ASP A 112 -21.12 4.30 -21.72
N ASN A 113 -20.39 4.82 -22.72
CA ASN A 113 -20.05 4.07 -23.95
C ASN A 113 -18.59 4.29 -24.39
N PRO A 114 -17.61 3.70 -23.69
CA PRO A 114 -16.19 3.87 -24.02
C PRO A 114 -15.73 3.05 -25.24
N LEU A 115 -16.65 2.33 -25.90
CA LEU A 115 -16.36 1.53 -27.09
C LEU A 115 -16.37 2.35 -28.38
N GLN A 116 -16.82 3.60 -28.33
CA GLN A 116 -16.95 4.47 -29.48
C GLN A 116 -16.44 5.87 -29.16
N GLN A 117 -15.77 6.50 -30.12
CA GLN A 117 -15.28 7.88 -29.98
C GLN A 117 -16.44 8.83 -29.66
N LEU A 118 -16.31 9.60 -28.58
CA LEU A 118 -17.16 10.73 -28.27
C LEU A 118 -16.69 11.95 -29.06
N THR A 119 -17.34 12.26 -30.18
CA THR A 119 -17.06 13.47 -30.97
C THR A 119 -17.75 14.69 -30.37
N PHE A 120 -17.22 15.89 -30.63
CA PHE A 120 -17.85 17.15 -30.21
C PHE A 120 -19.31 17.25 -30.70
N GLU A 121 -19.58 16.88 -31.96
CA GLU A 121 -20.91 17.00 -32.55
C GLU A 121 -21.93 16.09 -31.83
N ASN A 122 -21.52 14.85 -31.52
CA ASN A 122 -22.37 13.89 -30.80
C ASN A 122 -22.53 14.26 -29.32
N ALA A 123 -21.50 14.87 -28.73
CA ALA A 123 -21.54 15.34 -27.35
C ALA A 123 -22.49 16.53 -27.19
N LEU A 124 -22.38 17.54 -28.06
CA LEU A 124 -23.18 18.77 -27.97
C LEU A 124 -24.69 18.48 -28.04
N SER A 125 -25.11 17.54 -28.89
CA SER A 125 -26.52 17.14 -29.01
C SER A 125 -27.08 16.42 -27.77
N GLN A 126 -26.23 15.95 -26.87
CA GLN A 126 -26.61 15.22 -25.65
C GLN A 126 -26.45 16.05 -24.36
N ILE A 127 -26.03 17.32 -24.50
CA ILE A 127 -25.98 18.30 -23.43
C ILE A 127 -27.29 19.09 -23.47
N GLU A 128 -27.92 19.24 -22.31
CA GLU A 128 -29.22 19.91 -22.16
C GLU A 128 -29.05 21.43 -22.06
N ALA A 129 -30.11 22.17 -22.40
CA ALA A 129 -30.18 23.60 -22.13
C ALA A 129 -30.19 23.87 -20.61
N PRO A 130 -29.55 24.94 -20.11
CA PRO A 130 -28.86 25.99 -20.86
C PRO A 130 -27.39 25.67 -21.21
N TYR A 131 -26.85 24.52 -20.81
CA TYR A 131 -25.42 24.19 -20.90
C TYR A 131 -24.91 23.97 -22.33
N ASN A 132 -25.80 23.64 -23.26
CA ASN A 132 -25.47 23.51 -24.69
C ASN A 132 -25.49 24.84 -25.47
N SER A 133 -25.89 25.95 -24.85
CA SER A 133 -26.03 27.23 -25.54
C SER A 133 -24.68 27.87 -25.92
N ASP A 134 -23.63 27.64 -25.13
CA ASP A 134 -22.26 28.08 -25.43
C ASP A 134 -21.45 26.95 -26.08
N GLY A 135 -21.71 26.72 -27.38
CA GLY A 135 -20.99 25.73 -28.18
C GLY A 135 -19.46 25.88 -28.14
N PRO A 136 -18.89 27.08 -28.25
CA PRO A 136 -17.44 27.31 -28.10
C PRO A 136 -16.88 26.83 -26.76
N LEU A 137 -17.56 27.09 -25.63
CA LEU A 137 -17.13 26.56 -24.33
C LEU A 137 -17.16 25.03 -24.31
N VAL A 138 -18.26 24.40 -24.76
CA VAL A 138 -18.37 22.94 -24.85
C VAL A 138 -17.23 22.35 -25.70
N MET A 139 -16.90 22.98 -26.82
CA MET A 139 -15.81 22.54 -27.69
C MET A 139 -14.44 22.62 -27.00
N ARG A 140 -14.18 23.71 -26.25
CA ARG A 140 -12.93 23.85 -25.48
C ARG A 140 -12.83 22.79 -24.39
N VAL A 141 -13.91 22.54 -23.64
CA VAL A 141 -13.93 21.50 -22.58
C VAL A 141 -13.75 20.10 -23.18
N HIS A 142 -14.47 19.77 -24.27
CA HIS A 142 -14.30 18.51 -25.00
C HIS A 142 -12.86 18.33 -25.48
N SER A 143 -12.28 19.37 -26.11
CA SER A 143 -10.91 19.34 -26.61
C SER A 143 -9.87 19.18 -25.48
N TYR A 144 -10.11 19.80 -24.32
CA TYR A 144 -9.27 19.62 -23.13
C TYR A 144 -9.33 18.17 -22.62
N LEU A 145 -10.53 17.62 -22.47
CA LEU A 145 -10.72 16.25 -21.98
C LEU A 145 -10.11 15.22 -22.95
N GLU A 146 -10.24 15.43 -24.26
CA GLU A 146 -9.62 14.57 -25.28
C GLU A 146 -8.09 14.71 -25.27
N ARG A 147 -7.57 15.95 -25.18
CA ARG A 147 -6.12 16.23 -25.17
C ARG A 147 -5.41 15.54 -24.01
N PHE A 148 -5.99 15.57 -22.81
CA PHE A 148 -5.39 14.99 -21.62
C PHE A 148 -5.88 13.56 -21.32
N GLY A 149 -6.65 12.96 -22.24
CA GLY A 149 -7.03 11.55 -22.16
C GLY A 149 -8.04 11.22 -21.07
N PHE A 150 -8.90 12.16 -20.70
CA PHE A 150 -10.06 11.88 -19.85
C PHE A 150 -11.18 11.18 -20.63
N ILE A 151 -11.30 11.50 -21.91
CA ILE A 151 -12.19 10.85 -22.87
C ILE A 151 -11.39 10.36 -24.09
N ASN A 152 -11.97 9.50 -24.91
CA ASN A 152 -11.39 9.04 -26.17
C ASN A 152 -9.97 8.45 -26.03
N PHE A 153 -9.74 7.65 -24.98
CA PHE A 153 -8.49 6.93 -24.76
C PHE A 153 -8.68 5.41 -24.81
N GLY A 154 -7.59 4.68 -25.06
CA GLY A 154 -7.58 3.22 -25.09
C GLY A 154 -7.95 2.63 -26.45
N VAL A 155 -8.82 1.61 -26.47
CA VAL A 155 -9.23 0.87 -27.67
C VAL A 155 -10.72 1.09 -27.93
N PHE A 156 -11.05 1.90 -28.92
CA PHE A 156 -12.43 2.24 -29.25
C PHE A 156 -12.62 2.40 -30.75
N LYS A 157 -13.86 2.22 -31.21
CA LYS A 157 -14.26 2.49 -32.59
C LYS A 157 -14.20 3.99 -32.86
N ARG A 158 -13.31 4.36 -33.77
CA ARG A 158 -13.14 5.74 -34.20
C ARG A 158 -14.23 6.15 -35.18
N LEU A 159 -14.81 7.34 -35.01
CA LEU A 159 -15.83 7.89 -35.90
C LEU A 159 -15.23 8.80 -36.97
N LYS A 160 -14.20 9.58 -36.61
CA LYS A 160 -13.44 10.42 -37.55
C LYS A 160 -12.12 9.73 -37.87
N PRO A 161 -11.78 9.38 -39.13
CA PRO A 161 -10.52 8.69 -39.44
C PRO A 161 -9.31 9.48 -38.94
N TYR A 162 -8.18 8.81 -38.77
CA TYR A 162 -6.93 9.49 -38.42
C TYR A 162 -6.62 10.61 -39.45
N PRO A 163 -6.08 11.76 -39.00
CA PRO A 163 -5.65 12.80 -39.93
C PRO A 163 -4.68 12.25 -40.97
N ALA A 164 -5.00 12.41 -42.25
CA ALA A 164 -4.18 11.90 -43.35
C ALA A 164 -2.79 12.57 -43.39
N LYS A 165 -2.74 13.87 -43.07
CA LYS A 165 -1.50 14.62 -42.93
C LYS A 165 -1.03 14.54 -41.48
N LYS A 166 0.16 13.98 -41.28
CA LYS A 166 0.78 13.92 -39.96
C LYS A 166 1.63 15.16 -39.69
N HIS A 167 1.66 15.61 -38.43
CA HIS A 167 2.42 16.76 -37.97
C HIS A 167 3.37 16.37 -36.83
N GLY A 168 4.66 16.58 -37.06
CA GLY A 168 5.71 16.19 -36.11
C GLY A 168 5.91 14.68 -36.02
N ARG A 169 7.15 14.26 -35.73
CA ARG A 169 7.52 12.87 -35.54
C ARG A 169 8.00 12.61 -34.12
N VAL A 170 7.33 11.73 -33.40
CA VAL A 170 7.65 11.33 -32.04
C VAL A 170 8.19 9.90 -32.02
N ILE A 171 9.37 9.73 -31.43
CA ILE A 171 9.96 8.40 -31.20
C ILE A 171 9.67 7.99 -29.75
N ILE A 172 9.02 6.85 -29.55
CA ILE A 172 8.71 6.32 -28.22
C ILE A 172 9.65 5.17 -27.90
N ILE A 173 10.30 5.22 -26.74
CA ILE A 173 11.24 4.18 -26.29
C ILE A 173 10.53 3.28 -25.28
N GLY A 174 10.24 2.05 -25.68
CA GLY A 174 9.54 1.03 -24.91
C GLY A 174 8.08 0.85 -25.36
N ALA A 175 7.69 -0.39 -25.65
CA ALA A 175 6.31 -0.81 -25.94
C ALA A 175 5.62 -1.41 -24.70
N GLY A 176 5.92 -0.88 -23.51
CA GLY A 176 5.10 -1.09 -22.31
C GLY A 176 3.76 -0.34 -22.40
N ILE A 177 2.89 -0.51 -21.41
CA ILE A 177 1.56 0.14 -21.44
C ILE A 177 1.65 1.66 -21.61
N ALA A 178 2.64 2.31 -20.98
CA ALA A 178 2.87 3.75 -21.14
C ALA A 178 3.18 4.11 -22.61
N GLY A 179 4.14 3.44 -23.24
CA GLY A 179 4.49 3.72 -24.63
C GLY A 179 3.35 3.45 -25.61
N LEU A 180 2.59 2.37 -25.40
CA LEU A 180 1.45 2.00 -26.26
C LEU A 180 0.29 3.00 -26.16
N ILE A 181 -0.08 3.40 -24.94
CA ILE A 181 -1.12 4.41 -24.71
C ILE A 181 -0.69 5.75 -25.32
N ALA A 182 0.57 6.15 -25.10
CA ALA A 182 1.05 7.39 -25.67
C ALA A 182 1.03 7.40 -27.20
N ALA A 183 1.42 6.28 -27.81
CA ALA A 183 1.37 6.14 -29.26
C ALA A 183 -0.06 6.25 -29.81
N LYS A 184 -1.05 5.61 -29.17
CA LYS A 184 -2.46 5.71 -29.56
C LYS A 184 -2.96 7.16 -29.49
N GLN A 185 -2.65 7.88 -28.41
CA GLN A 185 -3.06 9.28 -28.24
C GLN A 185 -2.37 10.20 -29.26
N LEU A 186 -1.05 10.14 -29.38
CA LEU A 186 -0.30 10.99 -30.31
C LEU A 186 -0.69 10.74 -31.77
N LEU A 187 -0.94 9.49 -32.14
CA LEU A 187 -1.49 9.14 -33.45
C LEU A 187 -2.92 9.72 -33.62
N SER A 188 -3.76 9.66 -32.57
CA SER A 188 -5.10 10.28 -32.55
C SER A 188 -5.04 11.79 -32.79
N PHE A 189 -4.02 12.46 -32.27
CA PHE A 189 -3.79 13.89 -32.47
C PHE A 189 -3.17 14.23 -33.82
N GLY A 190 -2.88 13.23 -34.66
CA GLY A 190 -2.33 13.43 -36.00
C GLY A 190 -0.81 13.55 -36.05
N MET A 191 -0.08 12.99 -35.09
CA MET A 191 1.39 12.93 -35.14
C MET A 191 1.89 11.65 -35.80
N ASP A 192 3.11 11.69 -36.33
CA ASP A 192 3.83 10.48 -36.75
C ASP A 192 4.53 9.84 -35.57
N VAL A 193 4.30 8.55 -35.34
CA VAL A 193 4.78 7.86 -34.14
C VAL A 193 5.42 6.53 -34.52
N VAL A 194 6.59 6.26 -33.96
CA VAL A 194 7.26 4.97 -34.01
C VAL A 194 7.68 4.54 -32.61
N ILE A 195 7.44 3.28 -32.26
CA ILE A 195 7.85 2.69 -30.98
C ILE A 195 9.07 1.80 -31.19
N LEU A 196 10.07 1.94 -30.33
CA LEU A 196 11.27 1.10 -30.30
C LEU A 196 11.23 0.22 -29.05
N GLU A 197 11.18 -1.10 -29.23
CA GLU A 197 11.09 -2.07 -28.15
C GLU A 197 12.24 -3.07 -28.24
N ALA A 198 12.99 -3.20 -27.15
CA ALA A 198 14.15 -4.09 -27.09
C ALA A 198 13.74 -5.57 -27.08
N ARG A 199 12.59 -5.91 -26.50
CA ARG A 199 12.08 -7.28 -26.46
C ARG A 199 11.48 -7.69 -27.80
N ASP A 200 11.22 -8.98 -27.92
CA ASP A 200 10.46 -9.61 -29.02
C ASP A 200 8.94 -9.58 -28.78
N ARG A 201 8.47 -8.81 -27.80
CA ARG A 201 7.06 -8.67 -27.43
C ARG A 201 6.76 -7.28 -26.89
N VAL A 202 5.49 -6.90 -26.94
CA VAL A 202 4.94 -5.72 -26.25
C VAL A 202 4.64 -6.02 -24.77
N GLY A 203 4.22 -4.99 -24.03
CA GLY A 203 3.72 -5.08 -22.65
C GLY A 203 4.78 -4.86 -21.57
N GLY A 204 6.07 -5.06 -21.88
CA GLY A 204 7.16 -4.84 -20.92
C GLY A 204 6.97 -5.67 -19.64
N ARG A 205 6.73 -5.01 -18.51
CA ARG A 205 6.45 -5.62 -17.20
C ARG A 205 5.04 -6.21 -17.05
N ILE A 206 4.17 -6.06 -18.06
CA ILE A 206 2.94 -6.85 -18.20
C ILE A 206 3.31 -8.06 -19.06
N ALA A 207 3.70 -9.16 -18.41
CA ALA A 207 4.23 -10.35 -19.05
C ALA A 207 3.43 -11.58 -18.64
N THR A 208 2.85 -12.28 -19.62
CA THR A 208 2.06 -13.49 -19.41
C THR A 208 2.78 -14.69 -20.03
N PHE A 209 2.99 -15.73 -19.24
CA PHE A 209 3.35 -17.06 -19.72
C PHE A 209 2.12 -17.78 -20.28
N ARG A 210 2.26 -18.35 -21.48
CA ARG A 210 1.22 -19.15 -22.14
C ARG A 210 1.84 -20.42 -22.72
N LYS A 211 1.35 -21.58 -22.31
CA LYS A 211 1.76 -22.89 -22.89
C LYS A 211 0.61 -23.88 -22.77
N GLY A 212 0.08 -24.33 -23.92
CA GLY A 212 -1.14 -25.12 -23.95
C GLY A 212 -2.29 -24.37 -23.25
N ASN A 213 -2.91 -25.01 -22.26
CA ASN A 213 -4.00 -24.43 -21.48
C ASN A 213 -3.51 -23.60 -20.28
N TYR A 214 -2.21 -23.60 -19.97
CA TYR A 214 -1.66 -22.85 -18.86
C TYR A 214 -1.49 -21.37 -19.23
N VAL A 215 -1.99 -20.50 -18.37
CA VAL A 215 -1.83 -19.05 -18.42
C VAL A 215 -1.41 -18.60 -17.02
N ALA A 216 -0.35 -17.80 -16.95
CA ALA A 216 0.12 -17.23 -15.69
C ALA A 216 0.84 -15.89 -15.92
N ASP A 217 0.54 -14.88 -15.12
CA ASP A 217 1.19 -13.57 -15.23
C ASP A 217 2.47 -13.52 -14.39
N LEU A 218 3.59 -13.34 -15.08
CA LEU A 218 4.93 -13.20 -14.53
C LEU A 218 5.17 -11.80 -13.93
N GLY A 219 4.45 -10.81 -14.45
CA GLY A 219 4.51 -9.41 -14.04
C GLY A 219 3.23 -8.95 -13.36
N ALA A 220 2.62 -7.87 -13.83
CA ALA A 220 1.33 -7.40 -13.31
C ALA A 220 0.24 -8.47 -13.48
N MET A 221 -0.54 -8.73 -12.42
CA MET A 221 -1.64 -9.71 -12.43
C MET A 221 -2.91 -9.24 -11.71
N VAL A 222 -2.87 -8.06 -11.08
CA VAL A 222 -3.95 -7.52 -10.24
C VAL A 222 -4.37 -6.14 -10.76
N VAL A 223 -5.68 -5.92 -10.85
CA VAL A 223 -6.32 -4.61 -10.97
C VAL A 223 -6.78 -4.20 -9.57
N THR A 224 -6.25 -3.09 -9.07
CA THR A 224 -6.54 -2.60 -7.71
C THR A 224 -7.75 -1.69 -7.71
N GLY A 225 -8.93 -2.21 -7.39
CA GLY A 225 -10.18 -1.45 -7.40
C GLY A 225 -10.61 -1.03 -8.81
N LEU A 226 -11.90 -0.72 -8.97
CA LEU A 226 -12.46 -0.23 -10.23
C LEU A 226 -12.97 1.22 -10.12
N GLY A 227 -13.41 1.63 -8.93
CA GLY A 227 -13.89 2.99 -8.70
C GLY A 227 -12.73 3.98 -8.78
N GLY A 228 -12.80 4.90 -9.75
CA GLY A 228 -11.71 5.82 -10.05
C GLY A 228 -10.59 5.23 -10.91
N ASN A 229 -10.56 3.92 -11.21
CA ASN A 229 -9.47 3.29 -11.96
C ASN A 229 -9.66 3.42 -13.48
N PRO A 230 -8.69 3.95 -14.27
CA PRO A 230 -8.80 4.00 -15.73
C PRO A 230 -8.81 2.60 -16.37
N MET A 231 -8.34 1.56 -15.67
CA MET A 231 -8.47 0.18 -16.14
C MET A 231 -9.91 -0.30 -16.27
N THR A 232 -10.86 0.35 -15.59
CA THR A 232 -12.31 0.08 -15.75
C THR A 232 -12.79 0.43 -17.16
N VAL A 233 -12.24 1.48 -17.76
CA VAL A 233 -12.51 1.83 -19.16
C VAL A 233 -11.88 0.80 -20.07
N ILE A 234 -10.61 0.45 -19.83
CA ILE A 234 -9.88 -0.54 -20.63
C ILE A 234 -10.53 -1.93 -20.55
N SER A 235 -11.09 -2.35 -19.42
CA SER A 235 -11.76 -3.64 -19.27
C SER A 235 -13.11 -3.72 -19.98
N LYS A 236 -13.74 -2.57 -20.26
CA LYS A 236 -14.92 -2.51 -21.14
C LYS A 236 -14.52 -2.59 -22.61
N GLN A 237 -13.32 -2.12 -22.96
CA GLN A 237 -12.78 -2.04 -24.33
C GLN A 237 -12.06 -3.31 -24.79
N VAL A 238 -11.41 -4.02 -23.88
CA VAL A 238 -10.64 -5.23 -24.12
C VAL A 238 -11.33 -6.37 -23.38
N ASN A 239 -11.36 -7.56 -23.98
CA ASN A 239 -11.90 -8.76 -23.34
C ASN A 239 -11.02 -9.20 -22.16
N MET A 240 -11.14 -8.53 -21.02
CA MET A 240 -10.47 -8.83 -19.77
C MET A 240 -11.36 -9.71 -18.90
N GLU A 241 -10.92 -10.94 -18.60
CA GLU A 241 -11.66 -11.80 -17.66
C GLU A 241 -11.31 -11.43 -16.22
N LEU A 242 -11.94 -10.37 -15.70
CA LEU A 242 -11.74 -9.90 -14.34
C LEU A 242 -12.43 -10.83 -13.33
N HIS A 243 -11.70 -11.21 -12.28
CA HIS A 243 -12.27 -12.00 -11.19
C HIS A 243 -11.84 -11.45 -9.83
N LYS A 244 -12.82 -11.26 -8.93
CA LYS A 244 -12.58 -10.82 -7.55
C LYS A 244 -11.64 -11.78 -6.83
N ILE A 245 -10.68 -11.24 -6.10
CA ILE A 245 -9.77 -12.00 -5.23
C ILE A 245 -10.39 -12.04 -3.83
N LYS A 246 -10.74 -13.24 -3.36
CA LYS A 246 -11.20 -13.45 -1.97
C LYS A 246 -10.02 -13.23 -1.01
N GLN A 247 -10.23 -12.42 0.03
CA GLN A 247 -9.16 -12.00 0.95
C GLN A 247 -8.83 -13.01 2.07
N LYS A 248 -9.60 -14.11 2.18
CA LYS A 248 -9.30 -15.19 3.12
C LYS A 248 -7.96 -15.83 2.73
N CYS A 249 -7.00 -15.78 3.65
CA CYS A 249 -5.64 -16.27 3.46
C CYS A 249 -5.23 -17.07 4.71
N PRO A 250 -5.45 -18.39 4.75
CA PRO A 250 -4.94 -19.20 5.85
C PRO A 250 -3.41 -19.19 5.84
N LEU A 251 -2.81 -19.12 7.03
CA LEU A 251 -1.37 -19.22 7.22
C LEU A 251 -0.99 -20.63 7.68
N TYR A 252 0.09 -21.16 7.12
CA TYR A 252 0.67 -22.44 7.49
C TYR A 252 2.09 -22.24 8.02
N GLU A 253 2.37 -22.82 9.17
CA GLU A 253 3.71 -22.84 9.75
C GLU A 253 4.66 -23.76 8.97
N SER A 254 5.96 -23.68 9.26
CA SER A 254 6.98 -24.50 8.60
C SER A 254 6.81 -26.01 8.83
N ASN A 255 6.06 -26.40 9.86
CA ASN A 255 5.66 -27.79 10.11
C ASN A 255 4.43 -28.25 9.29
N GLY A 256 3.83 -27.36 8.48
CA GLY A 256 2.66 -27.63 7.66
C GLY A 256 1.31 -27.47 8.37
N CYS A 257 1.29 -27.17 9.67
CA CYS A 257 0.06 -26.94 10.42
C CYS A 257 -0.49 -25.53 10.18
N THR A 258 -1.81 -25.39 10.19
CA THR A 258 -2.47 -24.09 10.12
C THR A 258 -2.26 -23.29 11.40
N VAL A 259 -1.96 -22.00 11.26
CA VAL A 259 -1.95 -21.05 12.39
C VAL A 259 -3.38 -20.96 12.95
N PRO A 260 -3.58 -21.12 14.28
CA PRO A 260 -4.89 -20.95 14.90
C PRO A 260 -5.46 -19.54 14.67
N LYS A 261 -6.76 -19.45 14.39
CA LYS A 261 -7.45 -18.19 14.07
C LYS A 261 -7.19 -17.07 15.10
N GLU A 262 -7.24 -17.40 16.39
CA GLU A 262 -6.97 -16.44 17.46
C GLU A 262 -5.55 -15.85 17.39
N LYS A 263 -4.56 -16.66 17.01
CA LYS A 263 -3.17 -16.23 16.84
C LYS A 263 -2.97 -15.40 15.58
N ASP A 264 -3.58 -15.81 14.47
CA ASP A 264 -3.58 -15.05 13.21
C ASP A 264 -4.13 -13.63 13.46
N GLU A 265 -5.32 -13.53 14.07
CA GLU A 265 -5.95 -12.24 14.38
C GLU A 265 -5.18 -11.41 15.41
N MET A 266 -4.63 -12.04 16.45
CA MET A 266 -3.83 -11.35 17.47
C MET A 266 -2.58 -10.70 16.86
N VAL A 267 -1.83 -11.46 16.06
CA VAL A 267 -0.58 -10.98 15.44
C VAL A 267 -0.88 -9.97 14.34
N GLU A 268 -1.96 -10.14 13.58
CA GLU A 268 -2.39 -9.15 12.60
C GLU A 268 -2.77 -7.80 13.25
N ARG A 269 -3.51 -7.84 14.37
CA ARG A 269 -3.81 -6.61 15.14
C ARG A 269 -2.53 -5.93 15.63
N GLU A 270 -1.58 -6.71 16.14
CA GLU A 270 -0.31 -6.16 16.61
C GLU A 270 0.53 -5.58 15.46
N PHE A 271 0.56 -6.25 14.30
CA PHE A 271 1.20 -5.72 13.10
C PHE A 271 0.64 -4.34 12.71
N ASN A 272 -0.68 -4.18 12.70
CA ASN A 272 -1.32 -2.90 12.39
C ASN A 272 -1.00 -1.83 13.44
N ARG A 273 -1.03 -2.19 14.72
CA ARG A 273 -0.66 -1.28 15.83
C ARG A 273 0.80 -0.80 15.72
N LEU A 274 1.71 -1.69 15.32
CA LEU A 274 3.11 -1.33 15.06
C LEU A 274 3.23 -0.32 13.91
N LEU A 275 2.47 -0.47 12.82
CA LEU A 275 2.46 0.50 11.73
C LEU A 275 1.90 1.86 12.16
N GLU A 276 0.80 1.89 12.90
CA GLU A 276 0.25 3.14 13.47
C GLU A 276 1.27 3.84 14.37
N ALA A 277 1.96 3.07 15.22
CA ALA A 277 3.02 3.60 16.07
C ALA A 277 4.19 4.16 15.24
N THR A 278 4.57 3.54 14.11
CA THR A 278 5.59 4.15 13.22
C THR A 278 5.14 5.46 12.60
N SER A 279 3.86 5.59 12.26
CA SER A 279 3.29 6.87 11.79
C SER A 279 3.35 7.91 12.90
N PHE A 280 3.03 7.54 14.13
CA PHE A 280 3.13 8.42 15.28
C PHE A 280 4.56 8.91 15.51
N LEU A 281 5.54 8.00 15.47
CA LEU A 281 6.97 8.35 15.54
C LEU A 281 7.37 9.36 14.46
N SER A 282 6.92 9.14 13.23
CA SER A 282 7.23 10.00 12.07
C SER A 282 6.61 11.39 12.17
N HIS A 283 5.31 11.48 12.46
CA HIS A 283 4.53 12.71 12.32
C HIS A 283 4.45 13.53 13.62
N HIS A 284 4.44 12.88 14.78
CA HIS A 284 4.30 13.57 16.07
C HIS A 284 5.62 13.76 16.81
N LEU A 285 6.57 12.84 16.66
CA LEU A 285 7.88 12.92 17.32
C LEU A 285 9.01 13.36 16.38
N ASP A 286 8.70 13.63 15.11
CA ASP A 286 9.65 13.94 14.04
C ASP A 286 10.86 12.98 13.98
N PHE A 287 10.63 11.69 14.27
CA PHE A 287 11.65 10.64 14.25
C PHE A 287 12.02 10.23 12.81
N ASN A 288 12.39 11.19 11.97
CA ASN A 288 12.61 11.00 10.54
C ASN A 288 14.09 10.83 10.17
N GLN A 289 15.00 10.93 11.14
CA GLN A 289 16.43 10.74 10.95
C GLN A 289 17.06 9.96 12.12
N ILE A 290 18.01 9.08 11.81
CA ILE A 290 18.82 8.35 12.78
C ILE A 290 20.29 8.57 12.41
N ASN A 291 21.07 9.15 13.33
CA ASN A 291 22.48 9.48 13.12
C ASN A 291 22.74 10.31 11.83
N GLY A 292 21.88 11.32 11.58
CA GLY A 292 21.97 12.20 10.42
C GLY A 292 21.60 11.55 9.08
N LYS A 293 21.09 10.31 9.09
CA LYS A 293 20.59 9.62 7.89
C LYS A 293 19.07 9.50 7.94
N PRO A 294 18.36 9.59 6.79
CA PRO A 294 16.92 9.36 6.74
C PRO A 294 16.53 8.01 7.36
N ALA A 295 15.53 8.02 8.24
CA ALA A 295 15.03 6.81 8.88
C ALA A 295 14.22 5.96 7.89
N SER A 296 14.38 4.65 7.97
CA SER A 296 13.56 3.69 7.23
C SER A 296 12.41 3.13 8.07
N LEU A 297 11.36 2.66 7.40
CA LEU A 297 10.24 1.99 8.06
C LEU A 297 10.71 0.78 8.90
N GLY A 298 11.62 -0.03 8.37
CA GLY A 298 12.19 -1.18 9.07
C GLY A 298 12.93 -0.81 10.36
N GLN A 299 13.67 0.30 10.35
CA GLN A 299 14.34 0.80 11.57
C GLN A 299 13.35 1.28 12.62
N ALA A 300 12.27 1.96 12.21
CA ALA A 300 11.24 2.42 13.13
C ALA A 300 10.47 1.25 13.76
N LEU A 301 10.08 0.25 12.96
CA LEU A 301 9.42 -0.97 13.45
C LEU A 301 10.27 -1.69 14.50
N GLU A 302 11.56 -1.89 14.21
CA GLU A 302 12.50 -2.53 15.13
C GLU A 302 12.69 -1.72 16.42
N ALA A 303 12.77 -0.38 16.32
CA ALA A 303 12.84 0.49 17.48
C ALA A 303 11.60 0.37 18.38
N ILE A 304 10.40 0.35 17.79
CA ILE A 304 9.14 0.21 18.53
C ILE A 304 9.05 -1.16 19.19
N ILE A 305 9.37 -2.24 18.48
CA ILE A 305 9.37 -3.59 19.05
C ILE A 305 10.28 -3.66 20.28
N ARG A 306 11.49 -3.09 20.21
CA ARG A 306 12.40 -3.03 21.37
C ARG A 306 11.86 -2.20 22.51
N LEU A 307 11.12 -1.12 22.23
CA LEU A 307 10.45 -0.33 23.27
C LEU A 307 9.32 -1.12 23.93
N GLN A 308 8.56 -1.92 23.18
CA GLN A 308 7.53 -2.80 23.74
C GLN A 308 8.14 -3.92 24.61
N GLU A 309 9.22 -4.55 24.14
CA GLU A 309 9.97 -5.55 24.92
C GLU A 309 10.55 -4.93 26.21
N LYS A 310 11.08 -3.71 26.13
CA LYS A 310 11.56 -2.96 27.29
C LYS A 310 10.43 -2.70 28.28
N HIS A 311 9.26 -2.25 27.81
CA HIS A 311 8.09 -1.97 28.64
C HIS A 311 7.60 -3.21 29.40
N VAL A 312 7.59 -4.38 28.75
CA VAL A 312 7.27 -5.66 29.43
C VAL A 312 8.23 -5.94 30.57
N LYS A 313 9.54 -5.76 30.36
CA LYS A 313 10.56 -5.93 31.41
C LYS A 313 10.43 -4.91 32.53
N GLU A 314 10.09 -3.66 32.21
CA GLU A 314 9.85 -2.61 33.21
C GLU A 314 8.66 -2.98 34.12
N LYS A 315 7.56 -3.48 33.55
CA LYS A 315 6.40 -3.99 34.33
C LYS A 315 6.75 -5.19 35.21
N GLN A 316 7.57 -6.12 34.72
CA GLN A 316 8.04 -7.25 35.52
C GLN A 316 8.89 -6.80 36.71
N CYS A 317 9.82 -5.88 36.48
CA CYS A 317 10.65 -5.29 37.54
C CYS A 317 9.79 -4.54 38.56
N GLU A 318 8.80 -3.76 38.12
CA GLU A 318 7.86 -3.06 38.99
C GLU A 318 7.04 -4.03 39.84
N HIS A 319 6.50 -5.08 39.23
CA HIS A 319 5.76 -6.13 39.92
C HIS A 319 6.62 -6.83 41.00
N GLN A 320 7.85 -7.19 40.67
CA GLN A 320 8.77 -7.80 41.64
C GLN A 320 9.15 -6.86 42.78
N ARG A 321 9.35 -5.56 42.51
CA ARG A 321 9.58 -4.57 43.56
C ARG A 321 8.39 -4.47 44.51
N ASN A 322 7.16 -4.45 43.98
CA ASN A 322 5.96 -4.42 44.80
C ASN A 322 5.82 -5.67 45.70
N LEU A 323 6.19 -6.86 45.19
CA LEU A 323 6.27 -8.08 45.97
C LEU A 323 7.30 -7.98 47.11
N ILE A 324 8.52 -7.52 46.78
CA ILE A 324 9.59 -7.33 47.78
C ILE A 324 9.16 -6.33 48.85
N ASP A 325 8.56 -5.20 48.48
CA ASP A 325 8.08 -4.19 49.42
C ASP A 325 7.01 -4.76 50.37
N LEU A 326 6.11 -5.61 49.88
CA LEU A 326 5.12 -6.32 50.72
C LEU A 326 5.78 -7.36 51.62
N GLN A 327 6.74 -8.13 51.12
CA GLN A 327 7.49 -9.10 51.91
C GLN A 327 8.33 -8.44 53.00
N GLU A 328 8.94 -7.27 52.73
CA GLU A 328 9.65 -6.48 53.73
C GLU A 328 8.71 -5.93 54.80
N LYS A 329 7.53 -5.44 54.41
CA LYS A 329 6.47 -5.04 55.35
C LYS A 329 6.03 -6.22 56.22
N LEU A 330 5.82 -7.40 55.62
CA LEU A 330 5.44 -8.62 56.34
C LEU A 330 6.52 -9.03 57.34
N LYS A 331 7.78 -9.07 56.91
CA LYS A 331 8.93 -9.38 57.77
C LYS A 331 9.03 -8.42 58.94
N LYS A 332 8.85 -7.11 58.71
CA LYS A 332 8.83 -6.10 59.76
C LYS A 332 7.69 -6.34 60.75
N ASN A 333 6.49 -6.64 60.25
CA ASN A 333 5.32 -6.94 61.07
C ASN A 333 5.54 -8.20 61.94
N GLN A 334 6.09 -9.26 61.36
CA GLN A 334 6.42 -10.50 62.07
C GLN A 334 7.50 -10.29 63.14
N ASN A 335 8.53 -9.48 62.86
CA ASN A 335 9.53 -9.11 63.88
C ASN A 335 8.90 -8.34 65.05
N ASN A 336 7.95 -7.44 64.78
CA ASN A 336 7.22 -6.71 65.82
C ASN A 336 6.34 -7.67 66.65
N LEU A 337 5.64 -8.61 66.00
CA LEU A 337 4.86 -9.65 66.68
C LEU A 337 5.72 -10.52 67.60
N LEU A 338 6.92 -10.92 67.16
CA LEU A 338 7.85 -11.70 67.98
C LEU A 338 8.29 -10.91 69.22
N SER A 339 8.74 -9.66 69.05
CA SER A 339 9.17 -8.79 70.15
C SER A 339 8.02 -8.51 71.14
N LEU A 340 6.81 -8.28 70.62
CA LEU A 340 5.63 -8.02 71.44
C LEU A 340 5.18 -9.27 72.21
N LYS A 341 5.32 -10.46 71.61
CA LYS A 341 5.06 -11.73 72.29
C LYS A 341 5.98 -11.92 73.49
N ASP A 342 7.29 -11.70 73.32
CA ASP A 342 8.25 -11.78 74.43
C ASP A 342 7.89 -10.80 75.56
N ARG A 343 7.44 -9.59 75.20
CA ARG A 343 6.96 -8.59 76.17
C ARG A 343 5.66 -9.02 76.87
N ILE A 344 4.71 -9.62 76.15
CA ILE A 344 3.47 -10.15 76.72
C ILE A 344 3.79 -11.26 77.73
N ASP A 345 4.70 -12.18 77.38
CA ASP A 345 5.12 -13.27 78.27
C ASP A 345 5.75 -12.73 79.57
N GLU A 346 6.61 -11.71 79.46
CA GLU A 346 7.20 -11.01 80.61
C GLU A 346 6.14 -10.30 81.47
N LEU A 347 5.24 -9.52 80.84
CA LEU A 347 4.16 -8.82 81.54
C LEU A 347 3.21 -9.79 82.23
N HIS A 348 2.92 -10.93 81.61
CA HIS A 348 2.10 -12.00 82.18
C HIS A 348 2.77 -12.60 83.41
N ARG A 349 4.08 -12.87 83.35
CA ARG A 349 4.85 -13.35 84.51
C ARG A 349 4.79 -12.35 85.67
N GLN A 350 5.07 -11.07 85.41
CA GLN A 350 5.04 -10.00 86.43
C GLN A 350 3.65 -9.82 87.03
N TRP A 351 2.60 -9.87 86.20
CA TRP A 351 1.22 -9.79 86.66
C TRP A 351 0.86 -10.99 87.54
N LYS A 352 1.30 -12.20 87.17
CA LYS A 352 1.05 -13.42 87.93
C LYS A 352 1.72 -13.36 89.30
N GLU A 353 3.01 -13.00 89.35
CA GLU A 353 3.76 -12.80 90.60
C GLU A 353 3.09 -11.74 91.49
N ALA A 354 2.70 -10.60 90.93
CA ALA A 354 1.97 -9.57 91.67
C ALA A 354 0.60 -10.08 92.18
N SER A 355 -0.05 -10.97 91.44
CA SER A 355 -1.37 -11.53 91.78
C SER A 355 -1.32 -12.60 92.87
N GLU A 356 -0.16 -13.23 93.11
CA GLU A 356 0.03 -14.28 94.13
C GLU A 356 -0.01 -13.76 95.58
N VAL A 357 0.30 -12.48 95.80
CA VAL A 357 0.11 -11.81 97.11
C VAL A 357 -1.37 -11.93 97.50
N LYS A 358 -1.80 -12.50 98.63
CA LYS A 358 -3.26 -12.67 98.90
C LYS A 358 -3.89 -11.43 99.55
N PRO A 359 -5.19 -11.11 99.29
CA PRO A 359 -5.90 -10.05 100.01
C PRO A 359 -6.05 -10.34 101.53
N PRO A 360 -6.11 -9.31 102.40
CA PRO A 360 -6.04 -7.88 102.07
C PRO A 360 -4.61 -7.41 101.77
N ARG A 361 -4.45 -6.55 100.75
CA ARG A 361 -3.16 -6.00 100.32
C ARG A 361 -3.16 -4.48 100.53
N ASP A 362 -1.98 -3.86 100.66
CA ASP A 362 -1.88 -2.40 100.66
C ASP A 362 -2.17 -1.81 99.26
N ILE A 363 -2.37 -0.49 99.20
CA ILE A 363 -2.73 0.20 97.96
C ILE A 363 -1.66 0.10 96.87
N THR A 364 -0.39 -0.11 97.23
CA THR A 364 0.71 -0.21 96.27
C THR A 364 0.74 -1.58 95.60
N ALA A 365 0.48 -2.64 96.37
CA ALA A 365 0.33 -4.00 95.85
C ALA A 365 -0.92 -4.16 94.97
N GLU A 366 -2.03 -3.51 95.34
CA GLU A 366 -3.25 -3.49 94.51
C GLU A 366 -3.02 -2.69 93.21
N PHE A 367 -2.37 -1.53 93.30
CA PHE A 367 -1.97 -0.74 92.14
C PHE A 367 -1.06 -1.52 91.18
N LEU A 368 -0.09 -2.29 91.71
CA LEU A 368 0.83 -3.08 90.89
C LEU A 368 0.09 -4.14 90.07
N VAL A 369 -0.85 -4.87 90.66
CA VAL A 369 -1.68 -5.85 89.93
C VAL A 369 -2.48 -5.16 88.83
N LYS A 370 -3.18 -4.06 89.16
CA LYS A 370 -4.02 -3.34 88.19
C LYS A 370 -3.21 -2.69 87.08
N SER A 371 -2.02 -2.16 87.39
CA SER A 371 -1.11 -1.60 86.40
C SER A 371 -0.61 -2.67 85.44
N LYS A 372 -0.14 -3.82 85.95
CA LYS A 372 0.35 -4.92 85.10
C LYS A 372 -0.76 -5.57 84.29
N GLU A 373 -1.97 -5.68 84.85
CA GLU A 373 -3.16 -6.13 84.13
C GLU A 373 -3.50 -5.20 82.95
N ARG A 374 -3.48 -3.88 83.18
CA ARG A 374 -3.70 -2.88 82.11
C ARG A 374 -2.63 -2.98 81.03
N ASP A 375 -1.36 -3.03 81.42
CA ASP A 375 -0.23 -3.05 80.47
C ASP A 375 -0.24 -4.34 79.65
N LEU A 376 -0.57 -5.48 80.27
CA LEU A 376 -0.76 -6.75 79.59
C LEU A 376 -1.92 -6.69 78.59
N ARG A 377 -3.09 -6.18 78.99
CA ARG A 377 -4.25 -6.01 78.08
C ARG A 377 -3.92 -5.09 76.90
N ALA A 378 -3.18 -4.02 77.13
CA ALA A 378 -2.75 -3.11 76.08
C ALA A 378 -1.83 -3.80 75.07
N ALA A 379 -0.85 -4.57 75.55
CA ALA A 379 0.07 -5.33 74.71
C ALA A 379 -0.66 -6.42 73.90
N CYS A 380 -1.60 -7.16 74.51
CA CYS A 380 -2.41 -8.14 73.78
C CYS A 380 -3.26 -7.49 72.67
N LYS A 381 -3.85 -6.32 72.92
CA LYS A 381 -4.62 -5.58 71.90
C LYS A 381 -3.72 -5.14 70.73
N GLU A 382 -2.51 -4.67 71.01
CA GLU A 382 -1.52 -4.33 69.98
C GLU A 382 -1.10 -5.57 69.18
N TYR A 383 -0.99 -6.74 69.83
CA TYR A 383 -0.70 -8.00 69.16
C TYR A 383 -1.82 -8.40 68.19
N ASP A 384 -3.08 -8.33 68.61
CA ASP A 384 -4.23 -8.64 67.75
C ASP A 384 -4.29 -7.70 66.52
N GLN A 385 -3.93 -6.43 66.70
CA GLN A 385 -3.82 -5.48 65.58
C GLN A 385 -2.74 -5.88 64.59
N LEU A 386 -1.55 -6.26 65.06
CA LEU A 386 -0.46 -6.72 64.20
C LEU A 386 -0.78 -8.06 63.51
N VAL A 387 -1.55 -8.96 64.14
CA VAL A 387 -2.05 -10.19 63.50
C VAL A 387 -3.03 -9.86 62.37
N ALA A 388 -3.95 -8.92 62.59
CA ALA A 388 -4.86 -8.46 61.55
C ALA A 388 -4.11 -7.81 60.37
N GLN A 389 -3.11 -6.97 60.66
CA GLN A 389 -2.22 -6.39 59.65
C GLN A 389 -1.41 -7.46 58.90
N GLN A 390 -0.95 -8.50 59.59
CA GLN A 390 -0.24 -9.61 58.95
C GLN A 390 -1.13 -10.25 57.88
N LYS A 391 -2.37 -10.57 58.24
CA LYS A 391 -3.33 -11.20 57.34
C LYS A 391 -3.62 -10.33 56.11
N GLU A 392 -3.78 -9.02 56.28
CA GLU A 392 -3.99 -8.09 55.16
C GLU A 392 -2.78 -8.05 54.22
N ILE A 393 -1.56 -8.06 54.75
CA ILE A 393 -0.34 -8.09 53.94
C ILE A 393 -0.23 -9.42 53.18
N GLU A 394 -0.52 -10.54 53.83
CA GLU A 394 -0.52 -11.88 53.21
C GLU A 394 -1.56 -12.00 52.09
N GLU A 395 -2.77 -11.46 52.27
CA GLU A 395 -3.82 -11.42 51.24
C GLU A 395 -3.36 -10.61 50.01
N LYS A 396 -2.79 -9.41 50.22
CA LYS A 396 -2.24 -8.59 49.13
C LYS A 396 -1.08 -9.27 48.42
N LEU A 397 -0.23 -9.99 49.16
CA LEU A 397 0.87 -10.74 48.58
C LEU A 397 0.34 -11.86 47.67
N HIS A 398 -0.66 -12.61 48.14
CA HIS A 398 -1.28 -13.67 47.36
C HIS A 398 -2.00 -13.14 46.10
N GLU A 399 -2.69 -12.01 46.21
CA GLU A 399 -3.32 -11.34 45.06
C GLU A 399 -2.27 -10.96 44.01
N LEU A 400 -1.15 -10.39 44.43
CA LEU A 400 -0.08 -9.98 43.53
C LEU A 400 0.59 -11.20 42.88
N GLU A 401 0.92 -12.24 43.65
CA GLU A 401 1.50 -13.49 43.13
C GLU A 401 0.59 -14.21 42.10
N SER A 402 -0.74 -14.07 42.25
CA SER A 402 -1.71 -14.70 41.36
C SER A 402 -1.90 -13.96 40.03
N ASN A 403 -1.41 -12.72 39.92
CA ASN A 403 -1.60 -11.85 38.76
C ASN A 403 -0.27 -11.30 38.22
N PRO A 404 0.64 -12.16 37.72
CA PRO A 404 1.88 -11.70 37.12
C PRO A 404 1.61 -10.93 35.80
N PRO A 405 2.44 -9.93 35.46
CA PRO A 405 2.39 -9.31 34.15
C PRO A 405 2.82 -10.29 33.04
N SER A 406 2.61 -9.92 31.78
CA SER A 406 3.05 -10.72 30.63
C SER A 406 4.54 -11.11 30.73
N ASP A 407 4.85 -12.36 30.40
CA ASP A 407 6.22 -12.89 30.44
C ASP A 407 7.07 -12.38 29.26
N VAL A 408 6.47 -12.34 28.07
CA VAL A 408 7.11 -11.85 26.85
C VAL A 408 6.17 -10.94 26.09
N TYR A 409 6.74 -10.04 25.29
CA TYR A 409 5.97 -9.24 24.34
C TYR A 409 5.45 -10.10 23.18
N LEU A 410 6.36 -10.82 22.51
CA LEU A 410 6.05 -11.78 21.45
C LEU A 410 6.88 -13.04 21.68
N SER A 411 6.24 -14.22 21.62
CA SER A 411 6.99 -15.47 21.58
C SER A 411 7.71 -15.63 20.23
N SER A 412 8.64 -16.59 20.13
CA SER A 412 9.31 -16.88 18.85
C SER A 412 8.34 -17.25 17.73
N ARG A 413 7.25 -17.96 18.07
CA ARG A 413 6.19 -18.32 17.12
C ARG A 413 5.38 -17.09 16.69
N ASP A 414 5.02 -16.21 17.64
CA ASP A 414 4.31 -14.96 17.31
C ASP A 414 5.18 -14.06 16.41
N ARG A 415 6.49 -14.00 16.68
CA ARG A 415 7.45 -13.25 15.86
C ARG A 415 7.57 -13.79 14.43
N GLN A 416 7.54 -15.11 14.24
CA GLN A 416 7.56 -15.72 12.91
C GLN A 416 6.30 -15.36 12.11
N ILE A 417 5.12 -15.41 12.73
CA ILE A 417 3.86 -14.99 12.10
C ILE A 417 3.91 -13.50 11.78
N LEU A 418 4.44 -12.66 12.68
CA LEU A 418 4.62 -11.23 12.44
C LEU A 418 5.55 -10.97 11.25
N ASP A 419 6.63 -11.75 11.14
CA ASP A 419 7.56 -11.68 10.00
C ASP A 419 6.87 -12.06 8.67
N TRP A 420 5.84 -12.91 8.67
CA TRP A 420 5.02 -13.14 7.48
C TRP A 420 4.26 -11.87 7.05
N HIS A 421 3.69 -11.11 8.00
CA HIS A 421 3.04 -9.83 7.69
C HIS A 421 4.05 -8.79 7.19
N PHE A 422 5.26 -8.76 7.76
CA PHE A 422 6.34 -7.94 7.23
C PHE A 422 6.75 -8.36 5.81
N ALA A 423 6.86 -9.66 5.52
CA ALA A 423 7.12 -10.16 4.19
C ALA A 423 6.02 -9.75 3.19
N ASN A 424 4.76 -9.74 3.62
CA ASN A 424 3.64 -9.29 2.81
C ASN A 424 3.71 -7.78 2.50
N LEU A 425 4.19 -6.98 3.46
CA LEU A 425 4.44 -5.55 3.25
C LEU A 425 5.65 -5.32 2.31
N GLU A 426 6.70 -6.14 2.42
CA GLU A 426 7.84 -6.14 1.50
C GLU A 426 7.44 -6.57 0.09
N PHE A 427 6.49 -7.51 -0.04
CA PHE A 427 5.90 -7.89 -1.33
C PHE A 427 5.15 -6.70 -1.94
N ALA A 428 4.27 -6.04 -1.18
CA ALA A 428 3.50 -4.90 -1.67
C ALA A 428 4.40 -3.81 -2.27
N ASN A 429 5.49 -3.48 -1.56
CA ASN A 429 6.45 -2.45 -1.95
C ASN A 429 7.61 -2.97 -2.83
N ALA A 430 7.67 -4.28 -3.09
CA ALA A 430 8.77 -4.99 -3.74
C ALA A 430 10.16 -4.60 -3.21
N THR A 431 10.32 -4.37 -1.91
CA THR A 431 11.61 -3.97 -1.33
C THR A 431 11.66 -4.34 0.15
N PRO A 432 12.86 -4.60 0.71
CA PRO A 432 13.02 -4.72 2.16
C PRO A 432 12.55 -3.49 2.91
N LEU A 433 11.94 -3.68 4.09
CA LEU A 433 11.41 -2.55 4.90
C LEU A 433 12.51 -1.56 5.32
N THR A 434 13.77 -2.02 5.38
CA THR A 434 14.96 -1.21 5.67
C THR A 434 15.31 -0.19 4.58
N GLN A 435 14.70 -0.30 3.40
CA GLN A 435 14.90 0.66 2.31
C GLN A 435 13.75 1.67 2.17
N LEU A 436 12.56 1.39 2.72
CA LEU A 436 11.40 2.26 2.61
C LEU A 436 11.55 3.51 3.48
N SER A 437 11.21 4.67 2.94
CA SER A 437 11.16 5.93 3.67
C SER A 437 10.11 5.87 4.79
N LEU A 438 10.49 6.08 6.04
CA LEU A 438 9.54 6.09 7.15
C LEU A 438 8.39 7.08 6.91
N LYS A 439 8.72 8.28 6.43
CA LYS A 439 7.76 9.40 6.29
C LYS A 439 6.89 9.32 5.04
N HIS A 440 7.34 8.63 4.00
CA HIS A 440 6.79 8.79 2.66
C HIS A 440 6.48 7.47 1.94
N TRP A 441 6.65 6.31 2.58
CA TRP A 441 6.42 5.04 1.90
C TRP A 441 4.97 4.82 1.46
N ASP A 442 4.01 5.41 2.18
CA ASP A 442 2.56 5.30 1.97
C ASP A 442 1.91 6.61 1.51
N GLN A 443 2.69 7.50 0.85
CA GLN A 443 2.20 8.79 0.36
C GLN A 443 1.16 8.71 -0.78
N ASP A 444 0.97 7.54 -1.39
CA ASP A 444 -0.03 7.27 -2.43
C ASP A 444 -1.33 6.63 -1.89
N ASP A 445 -1.43 6.40 -0.58
CA ASP A 445 -2.59 5.79 0.08
C ASP A 445 -3.89 6.56 -0.11
N ASP A 446 -3.82 7.90 -0.04
CA ASP A 446 -4.98 8.78 -0.17
C ASP A 446 -5.64 8.69 -1.56
N PHE A 447 -4.99 8.02 -2.51
CA PHE A 447 -5.45 7.82 -3.88
C PHE A 447 -5.83 6.37 -4.19
N GLU A 448 -5.95 5.49 -3.18
CA GLU A 448 -6.41 4.12 -3.38
C GLU A 448 -7.80 4.09 -4.03
N PHE A 449 -7.96 3.24 -5.05
CA PHE A 449 -9.24 3.06 -5.74
C PHE A 449 -10.21 2.22 -4.93
N SER A 450 -11.50 2.54 -5.02
CA SER A 450 -12.55 1.77 -4.35
C SER A 450 -12.87 0.45 -5.07
N GLY A 451 -13.48 -0.47 -4.32
CA GLY A 451 -13.90 -1.79 -4.78
C GLY A 451 -12.85 -2.88 -4.62
N SER A 452 -13.29 -4.14 -4.75
CA SER A 452 -12.42 -5.30 -4.55
C SER A 452 -11.27 -5.35 -5.55
N HIS A 453 -10.12 -5.90 -5.13
CA HIS A 453 -9.05 -6.25 -6.05
C HIS A 453 -9.45 -7.41 -6.98
N LEU A 454 -9.08 -7.31 -8.25
CA LEU A 454 -9.40 -8.31 -9.27
C LEU A 454 -8.13 -8.86 -9.94
N THR A 455 -8.17 -10.11 -10.40
CA THR A 455 -7.15 -10.69 -11.28
C THR A 455 -7.64 -10.78 -12.72
N VAL A 456 -6.72 -10.81 -13.69
CA VAL A 456 -7.02 -10.99 -15.12
C VAL A 456 -6.81 -12.46 -15.51
N ARG A 457 -7.88 -13.27 -15.45
CA ARG A 457 -7.79 -14.73 -15.59
C ARG A 457 -7.30 -15.23 -16.95
N ASN A 458 -7.57 -14.48 -18.01
CA ASN A 458 -7.09 -14.79 -19.36
C ASN A 458 -5.67 -14.23 -19.64
N GLY A 459 -5.00 -13.69 -18.63
CA GLY A 459 -3.63 -13.18 -18.68
C GLY A 459 -3.57 -11.71 -19.11
N TYR A 460 -2.90 -10.88 -18.30
CA TYR A 460 -2.92 -9.42 -18.43
C TYR A 460 -2.26 -8.91 -19.73
N SER A 461 -1.47 -9.73 -20.43
CA SER A 461 -0.97 -9.41 -21.78
C SER A 461 -2.05 -9.09 -22.82
N CYS A 462 -3.32 -9.48 -22.61
CA CYS A 462 -4.41 -9.13 -23.52
C CYS A 462 -4.54 -7.61 -23.73
N VAL A 463 -4.25 -6.80 -22.70
CA VAL A 463 -4.32 -5.34 -22.75
C VAL A 463 -3.25 -4.72 -23.66
N PRO A 464 -1.94 -4.90 -23.41
CA PRO A 464 -0.92 -4.33 -24.27
C PRO A 464 -0.97 -4.89 -25.70
N VAL A 465 -1.41 -6.14 -25.90
CA VAL A 465 -1.62 -6.69 -27.24
C VAL A 465 -2.74 -5.94 -27.97
N ALA A 466 -3.91 -5.74 -27.35
CA ALA A 466 -4.99 -4.96 -27.95
C ALA A 466 -4.58 -3.50 -28.24
N LEU A 467 -3.83 -2.88 -27.32
CA LEU A 467 -3.31 -1.52 -27.51
C LEU A 467 -2.25 -1.43 -28.62
N SER A 468 -1.58 -2.52 -28.98
CA SER A 468 -0.56 -2.52 -30.04
C SER A 468 -1.12 -2.48 -31.45
N GLU A 469 -2.41 -2.80 -31.62
CA GLU A 469 -3.04 -2.88 -32.94
C GLU A 469 -2.95 -1.56 -33.71
N GLY A 470 -2.46 -1.62 -34.95
CA GLY A 470 -2.36 -0.45 -35.84
C GLY A 470 -1.24 0.55 -35.51
N LEU A 471 -0.32 0.21 -34.60
CA LEU A 471 0.85 1.04 -34.27
C LEU A 471 2.10 0.58 -35.02
N ASP A 472 3.00 1.51 -35.37
CA ASP A 472 4.33 1.18 -35.90
C ASP A 472 5.29 0.84 -34.75
N ILE A 473 5.53 -0.46 -34.54
CA ILE A 473 6.37 -0.99 -33.46
C ILE A 473 7.56 -1.74 -34.05
N LYS A 474 8.77 -1.32 -33.69
CA LYS A 474 10.02 -2.02 -34.01
C LYS A 474 10.45 -2.85 -32.80
N LEU A 475 10.06 -4.13 -32.79
CA LEU A 475 10.53 -5.11 -31.82
C LEU A 475 12.01 -5.45 -32.05
N ASN A 476 12.64 -6.10 -31.06
CA ASN A 476 14.06 -6.47 -31.09
C ASN A 476 15.01 -5.29 -31.39
N THR A 477 14.61 -4.07 -31.05
CA THR A 477 15.32 -2.83 -31.37
C THR A 477 15.74 -2.15 -30.08
N ALA A 478 16.95 -2.42 -29.62
CA ALA A 478 17.50 -1.85 -28.41
C ALA A 478 18.05 -0.44 -28.69
N VAL A 479 17.51 0.56 -28.00
CA VAL A 479 18.08 1.91 -28.02
C VAL A 479 19.44 1.89 -27.33
N ARG A 480 20.42 2.58 -27.92
CA ARG A 480 21.79 2.72 -27.40
C ARG A 480 22.14 4.16 -27.05
N GLN A 481 21.62 5.11 -27.81
CA GLN A 481 21.87 6.52 -27.57
C GLN A 481 20.63 7.36 -27.89
N ILE A 482 20.37 8.34 -27.05
CA ILE A 482 19.36 9.39 -27.24
C ILE A 482 20.12 10.71 -27.38
N LYS A 483 20.20 11.23 -28.60
CA LYS A 483 20.74 12.57 -28.86
C LYS A 483 19.58 13.55 -28.99
N TYR A 484 19.58 14.62 -28.20
CA TYR A 484 18.54 15.65 -28.23
C TYR A 484 19.17 17.05 -28.35
N THR A 485 18.68 17.82 -29.32
CA THR A 485 19.21 19.13 -29.70
C THR A 485 18.06 20.10 -29.96
N ASN A 486 18.35 21.40 -30.12
CA ASN A 486 17.32 22.41 -30.39
C ASN A 486 16.53 22.10 -31.68
N SER A 487 17.17 21.44 -32.66
CA SER A 487 16.59 21.09 -33.96
C SER A 487 15.85 19.76 -34.01
N GLY A 488 15.87 18.95 -32.94
CA GLY A 488 15.21 17.65 -32.90
C GLY A 488 16.03 16.57 -32.18
N VAL A 489 15.65 15.31 -32.41
CA VAL A 489 16.24 14.13 -31.76
C VAL A 489 16.80 13.14 -32.78
N GLU A 490 17.88 12.45 -32.40
CA GLU A 490 18.48 11.34 -33.15
C GLU A 490 18.66 10.15 -32.20
N ILE A 491 18.05 9.01 -32.53
CA ILE A 491 18.04 7.80 -31.69
C ILE A 491 18.84 6.71 -32.37
N LEU A 492 19.97 6.32 -31.76
CA LEU A 492 20.78 5.19 -32.21
C LEU A 492 20.22 3.90 -31.61
N THR A 493 20.04 2.90 -32.45
CA THR A 493 19.50 1.59 -32.09
C THR A 493 20.37 0.47 -32.64
N THR A 494 20.28 -0.71 -32.05
CA THR A 494 20.86 -1.96 -32.56
C THR A 494 19.86 -3.10 -32.41
N ASN A 495 20.06 -4.21 -33.10
CA ASN A 495 19.32 -5.43 -32.80
C ASN A 495 19.63 -5.90 -31.36
N SER A 496 18.59 -6.18 -30.57
CA SER A 496 18.74 -6.49 -29.14
C SER A 496 19.34 -7.87 -28.85
N LYS A 497 19.29 -8.80 -29.81
CA LYS A 497 19.76 -10.18 -29.63
C LYS A 497 21.27 -10.33 -29.82
N ASN A 498 21.85 -9.56 -30.74
CA ASN A 498 23.25 -9.72 -31.18
C ASN A 498 24.04 -8.41 -31.30
N ASN A 499 23.43 -7.26 -30.94
CA ASN A 499 24.04 -5.93 -31.04
C ASN A 499 24.49 -5.52 -32.46
N SER A 500 23.92 -6.14 -33.50
CA SER A 500 24.25 -5.83 -34.89
C SER A 500 23.31 -4.76 -35.48
N ASN A 501 23.59 -4.38 -36.74
CA ASN A 501 22.74 -3.52 -37.58
C ASN A 501 22.38 -2.18 -36.92
N PRO A 502 23.37 -1.32 -36.61
CA PRO A 502 23.09 -0.01 -36.04
C PRO A 502 22.22 0.82 -36.98
N MET A 503 21.14 1.40 -36.45
CA MET A 503 20.23 2.28 -37.19
C MET A 503 19.98 3.56 -36.40
N THR A 504 19.97 4.69 -37.09
CA THR A 504 19.63 6.00 -36.53
C THR A 504 18.26 6.45 -37.02
N LEU A 505 17.36 6.78 -36.08
CA LEU A 505 16.07 7.38 -36.38
C LEU A 505 16.07 8.86 -35.97
N LYS A 506 15.49 9.72 -36.80
CA LYS A 506 15.33 11.15 -36.51
C LYS A 506 13.86 11.49 -36.24
N GLY A 507 13.63 12.43 -35.33
CA GLY A 507 12.30 12.94 -35.01
C GLY A 507 12.36 14.33 -34.37
N ASP A 508 11.18 14.87 -34.06
CA ASP A 508 11.01 16.15 -33.39
C ASP A 508 11.05 16.02 -31.87
N ALA A 509 10.59 14.90 -31.33
CA ALA A 509 10.60 14.62 -29.90
C ALA A 509 10.83 13.13 -29.63
N VAL A 510 11.32 12.83 -28.43
CA VAL A 510 11.43 11.48 -27.91
C VAL A 510 10.66 11.38 -26.59
N LEU A 511 9.85 10.33 -26.46
CA LEU A 511 9.22 9.93 -25.21
C LEU A 511 9.96 8.72 -24.65
N CYS A 512 10.71 8.93 -23.57
CA CYS A 512 11.43 7.89 -22.86
C CYS A 512 10.48 7.18 -21.87
N THR A 513 10.27 5.88 -22.06
CA THR A 513 9.53 5.04 -21.10
C THR A 513 10.38 3.89 -20.54
N LEU A 514 11.71 4.05 -20.59
CA LEU A 514 12.66 3.11 -19.99
C LEU A 514 12.34 2.94 -18.50
N PRO A 515 12.35 1.70 -17.96
CA PRO A 515 12.17 1.50 -16.53
C PRO A 515 13.23 2.23 -15.70
N LEU A 516 12.87 2.67 -14.49
CA LEU A 516 13.80 3.37 -13.59
C LEU A 516 15.07 2.56 -13.32
N GLY A 517 14.98 1.24 -13.21
CA GLY A 517 16.15 0.37 -13.08
C GLY A 517 17.13 0.48 -14.25
N VAL A 518 16.63 0.62 -15.48
CA VAL A 518 17.47 0.85 -16.66
C VAL A 518 18.09 2.24 -16.62
N LEU A 519 17.31 3.27 -16.25
CA LEU A 519 17.83 4.64 -16.09
C LEU A 519 18.93 4.73 -15.01
N LYS A 520 18.82 3.96 -13.92
CA LYS A 520 19.86 3.83 -12.90
C LYS A 520 21.16 3.24 -13.47
N GLU A 521 21.09 2.29 -14.40
CA GLU A 521 22.29 1.80 -15.11
C GLU A 521 22.85 2.86 -16.07
N CYS A 522 21.99 3.63 -16.74
CA CYS A 522 22.42 4.69 -17.65
C CYS A 522 23.27 5.75 -16.95
N ILE A 523 22.85 6.23 -15.77
CA ILE A 523 23.60 7.25 -15.02
C ILE A 523 24.88 6.71 -14.36
N ARG A 524 25.01 5.38 -14.21
CA ARG A 524 26.26 4.74 -13.73
C ARG A 524 27.32 4.58 -14.82
N GLY A 525 26.96 4.73 -16.09
CA GLY A 525 27.91 4.77 -17.20
C GLY A 525 28.60 3.45 -17.58
N GLY A 526 28.10 2.29 -17.12
CA GLY A 526 28.85 1.01 -17.26
C GLY A 526 28.04 -0.27 -17.46
N GLY A 527 26.72 -0.19 -17.71
CA GLY A 527 25.88 -1.37 -17.83
C GLY A 527 25.80 -1.96 -19.24
N LEU A 528 25.87 -3.29 -19.37
CA LEU A 528 25.42 -3.95 -20.61
C LEU A 528 23.96 -3.55 -20.86
N ASN A 529 23.69 -3.00 -22.03
CA ASN A 529 22.40 -2.46 -22.44
C ASN A 529 21.94 -1.12 -21.82
N SER A 530 22.86 -0.31 -21.28
CA SER A 530 22.57 1.08 -20.93
C SER A 530 22.35 1.97 -22.16
N VAL A 531 21.56 3.03 -21.99
CA VAL A 531 21.31 4.07 -22.98
C VAL A 531 22.11 5.32 -22.64
N GLN A 532 22.92 5.80 -23.57
CA GLN A 532 23.66 7.05 -23.44
C GLN A 532 22.78 8.25 -23.81
N PHE A 533 22.72 9.26 -22.94
CA PHE A 533 22.07 10.54 -23.23
C PHE A 533 23.11 11.54 -23.73
N ASN A 534 22.82 12.23 -24.83
CA ASN A 534 23.69 13.25 -25.41
C ASN A 534 22.89 14.54 -25.75
N PRO A 535 23.10 15.66 -25.03
CA PRO A 535 23.98 15.81 -23.86
C PRO A 535 23.55 14.92 -22.67
N PRO A 536 24.39 14.76 -21.63
CA PRO A 536 24.00 14.04 -20.42
C PRO A 536 22.73 14.61 -19.77
N LEU A 537 22.02 13.75 -19.03
CA LEU A 537 20.89 14.20 -18.21
C LEU A 537 21.37 15.23 -17.16
N PRO A 538 20.60 16.30 -16.91
CA PRO A 538 20.97 17.32 -15.94
C PRO A 538 20.97 16.75 -14.51
N ASP A 539 21.78 17.34 -13.64
CA ASP A 539 22.05 16.83 -12.28
C ASP A 539 20.78 16.61 -11.47
N TRP A 540 19.78 17.49 -11.57
CA TRP A 540 18.52 17.35 -10.85
C TRP A 540 17.74 16.08 -11.26
N LYS A 541 17.83 15.67 -12.53
CA LYS A 541 17.22 14.44 -13.04
C LYS A 541 18.01 13.22 -12.59
N SER A 542 19.34 13.27 -12.75
CA SER A 542 20.24 12.19 -12.34
C SER A 542 20.16 11.93 -10.82
N ALA A 543 20.08 12.98 -10.00
CA ALA A 543 19.93 12.88 -8.56
C ALA A 543 18.57 12.29 -8.15
N ALA A 544 17.48 12.63 -8.84
CA ALA A 544 16.17 11.98 -8.62
C ALA A 544 16.23 10.48 -8.99
N ILE A 545 16.80 10.13 -10.15
CA ILE A 545 17.03 8.73 -10.57
C ILE A 545 17.84 7.98 -9.50
N GLN A 546 18.84 8.62 -8.90
CA GLN A 546 19.66 8.00 -7.86
C GLN A 546 18.88 7.77 -6.56
N ARG A 547 18.15 8.79 -6.06
CA ARG A 547 17.40 8.75 -4.80
C ARG A 547 16.25 7.76 -4.81
N MET A 548 15.45 7.72 -5.89
CA MET A 548 14.26 6.88 -5.95
C MET A 548 14.60 5.39 -5.80
N GLY A 549 13.75 4.64 -5.10
CA GLY A 549 13.88 3.19 -4.99
C GLY A 549 13.45 2.47 -6.27
N PHE A 550 14.11 1.36 -6.62
CA PHE A 550 13.62 0.45 -7.65
C PHE A 550 13.71 -0.99 -7.16
N GLY A 551 12.57 -1.54 -6.81
CA GLY A 551 12.39 -2.79 -6.09
C GLY A 551 12.71 -4.05 -6.89
N ASN A 552 12.53 -5.19 -6.22
CA ASN A 552 12.52 -6.50 -6.81
C ASN A 552 11.50 -7.41 -6.13
N LEU A 553 10.80 -8.21 -6.94
CA LEU A 553 9.84 -9.22 -6.52
C LEU A 553 9.80 -10.26 -7.63
N ASN A 554 9.84 -11.53 -7.28
CA ASN A 554 9.79 -12.62 -8.24
C ASN A 554 8.64 -13.59 -7.97
N LYS A 555 8.27 -14.32 -9.02
CA LYS A 555 7.22 -15.34 -9.01
C LYS A 555 7.76 -16.66 -9.51
N VAL A 556 7.22 -17.74 -8.96
CA VAL A 556 7.43 -19.11 -9.41
C VAL A 556 6.09 -19.65 -9.89
N VAL A 557 5.99 -19.93 -11.20
CA VAL A 557 4.84 -20.58 -11.81
C VAL A 557 5.01 -22.09 -11.69
N LEU A 558 3.99 -22.76 -11.14
CA LEU A 558 3.95 -24.21 -10.99
C LEU A 558 2.66 -24.73 -11.65
N CYS A 559 2.80 -25.39 -12.80
CA CYS A 559 1.66 -25.94 -13.53
C CYS A 559 1.54 -27.45 -13.25
N PHE A 560 0.39 -27.91 -12.80
CA PHE A 560 0.13 -29.30 -12.44
C PHE A 560 -0.86 -29.96 -13.40
N ASP A 561 -1.05 -31.28 -13.29
CA ASP A 561 -2.09 -32.01 -14.04
C ASP A 561 -3.44 -32.03 -13.33
N ARG A 562 -3.45 -31.79 -12.01
CA ARG A 562 -4.66 -31.73 -11.18
C ARG A 562 -4.54 -30.69 -10.07
N VAL A 563 -5.68 -30.23 -9.57
CA VAL A 563 -5.76 -29.41 -8.35
C VAL A 563 -5.67 -30.33 -7.12
N PHE A 564 -4.79 -29.99 -6.17
CA PHE A 564 -4.64 -30.70 -4.88
C PHE A 564 -4.76 -29.77 -3.66
N TRP A 565 -5.04 -28.49 -3.89
CA TRP A 565 -5.30 -27.45 -2.89
C TRP A 565 -6.81 -27.15 -2.81
N ASP A 566 -7.23 -26.31 -1.86
CA ASP A 566 -8.62 -25.84 -1.79
C ASP A 566 -8.94 -24.93 -2.99
N PRO A 567 -9.84 -25.33 -3.92
CA PRO A 567 -10.18 -24.53 -5.09
C PRO A 567 -10.94 -23.25 -4.74
N ASN A 568 -11.53 -23.15 -3.54
CA ASN A 568 -12.26 -21.98 -3.09
C ASN A 568 -11.37 -20.91 -2.45
N ALA A 569 -10.14 -21.27 -2.07
CA ALA A 569 -9.12 -20.35 -1.56
C ALA A 569 -8.31 -19.76 -2.73
N ASN A 570 -8.25 -18.42 -2.81
CA ASN A 570 -7.45 -17.74 -3.83
C ASN A 570 -5.98 -17.57 -3.44
N LEU A 571 -5.68 -17.59 -2.14
CA LEU A 571 -4.32 -17.49 -1.63
C LEU A 571 -4.16 -18.20 -0.28
N PHE A 572 -2.93 -18.60 0.03
CA PHE A 572 -2.53 -19.11 1.34
C PHE A 572 -1.07 -18.78 1.62
N GLY A 573 -0.75 -18.53 2.89
CA GLY A 573 0.57 -18.13 3.34
C GLY A 573 1.39 -19.29 3.91
N HIS A 574 2.71 -19.23 3.73
CA HIS A 574 3.70 -20.08 4.37
C HIS A 574 4.58 -19.20 5.28
N VAL A 575 4.56 -19.48 6.57
CA VAL A 575 5.32 -18.74 7.59
C VAL A 575 6.77 -19.25 7.58
N GLY A 576 7.69 -18.38 7.18
CA GLY A 576 9.11 -18.66 7.14
C GLY A 576 9.70 -18.94 8.52
N SER A 577 10.74 -19.78 8.59
CA SER A 577 11.37 -20.16 9.86
C SER A 577 12.27 -19.08 10.47
N THR A 578 12.74 -18.12 9.65
CA THR A 578 13.63 -17.04 10.09
C THR A 578 13.21 -15.71 9.48
N THR A 579 13.54 -14.60 10.17
CA THR A 579 13.34 -13.24 9.65
C THR A 579 14.06 -13.02 8.31
N ALA A 580 15.27 -13.60 8.14
CA ALA A 580 16.04 -13.45 6.90
C ALA A 580 15.38 -14.12 5.69
N SER A 581 14.68 -15.25 5.91
CA SER A 581 13.99 -16.02 4.87
C SER A 581 12.48 -15.73 4.80
N ARG A 582 11.98 -14.69 5.49
CA ARG A 582 10.54 -14.44 5.63
C ARG A 582 9.80 -14.22 4.31
N GLY A 583 10.50 -13.68 3.31
CA GLY A 583 9.96 -13.46 1.97
C GLY A 583 10.17 -14.62 0.99
N GLU A 584 10.82 -15.72 1.40
CA GLU A 584 11.06 -16.88 0.53
C GLU A 584 9.82 -17.76 0.45
N LEU A 585 9.16 -17.78 -0.72
CA LEU A 585 8.01 -18.65 -1.00
C LEU A 585 6.90 -18.51 0.05
N PHE A 586 6.70 -17.28 0.53
CA PHE A 586 5.86 -16.99 1.71
C PHE A 586 4.36 -16.94 1.38
N LEU A 587 4.00 -16.82 0.10
CA LEU A 587 2.62 -16.66 -0.35
C LEU A 587 2.39 -17.39 -1.67
N PHE A 588 1.32 -18.19 -1.72
CA PHE A 588 0.89 -18.93 -2.91
C PHE A 588 -0.46 -18.43 -3.37
N TRP A 589 -0.63 -18.32 -4.69
CA TRP A 589 -1.85 -17.83 -5.33
C TRP A 589 -2.46 -18.89 -6.26
N ASN A 590 -3.77 -19.06 -6.16
CA ASN A 590 -4.64 -19.89 -6.98
C ASN A 590 -5.69 -18.98 -7.65
N LEU A 591 -5.37 -18.48 -8.85
CA LEU A 591 -6.19 -17.47 -9.53
C LEU A 591 -6.71 -17.87 -10.91
N TYR A 592 -6.06 -18.85 -11.54
CA TYR A 592 -6.33 -19.25 -12.91
C TYR A 592 -7.26 -20.45 -12.99
N LYS A 593 -7.88 -20.65 -14.16
CA LYS A 593 -8.79 -21.78 -14.39
C LYS A 593 -8.05 -23.11 -14.45
N ALA A 594 -6.85 -23.12 -15.03
CA ALA A 594 -5.98 -24.28 -15.08
C ALA A 594 -5.30 -24.50 -13.71
N PRO A 595 -4.90 -25.74 -13.37
CA PRO A 595 -4.22 -26.07 -12.11
C PRO A 595 -2.81 -25.46 -12.06
N VAL A 596 -2.75 -24.18 -11.74
CA VAL A 596 -1.54 -23.36 -11.65
C VAL A 596 -1.46 -22.71 -10.28
N LEU A 597 -0.36 -22.93 -9.57
CA LEU A 597 0.01 -22.14 -8.40
C LEU A 597 1.10 -21.13 -8.76
N LEU A 598 0.99 -19.93 -8.21
CA LEU A 598 2.03 -18.91 -8.24
C LEU A 598 2.60 -18.71 -6.83
N ALA A 599 3.85 -19.08 -6.61
CA ALA A 599 4.56 -18.76 -5.36
C ALA A 599 5.29 -17.43 -5.49
N LEU A 600 5.32 -16.63 -4.42
CA LEU A 600 5.96 -15.32 -4.40
C LEU A 600 7.27 -15.32 -3.62
N VAL A 601 8.24 -14.55 -4.11
CA VAL A 601 9.53 -14.31 -3.45
C VAL A 601 9.75 -12.80 -3.31
N ALA A 602 9.75 -12.31 -2.06
CA ALA A 602 9.75 -10.89 -1.71
C ALA A 602 10.90 -10.52 -0.75
N GLY A 603 11.03 -9.22 -0.45
CA GLY A 603 12.06 -8.71 0.47
C GLY A 603 13.48 -9.06 0.03
N GLU A 604 14.35 -9.34 0.99
CA GLU A 604 15.75 -9.72 0.73
C GLU A 604 15.87 -11.03 -0.08
N ALA A 605 14.92 -11.96 0.13
CA ALA A 605 14.90 -13.25 -0.56
C ALA A 605 14.76 -13.08 -2.09
N ALA A 606 14.09 -12.02 -2.56
CA ALA A 606 13.89 -11.78 -3.98
C ALA A 606 15.21 -11.61 -4.75
N ALA A 607 16.21 -10.96 -4.16
CA ALA A 607 17.52 -10.78 -4.77
C ALA A 607 18.40 -12.03 -4.66
N ILE A 608 18.37 -12.70 -3.49
CA ILE A 608 19.17 -13.90 -3.23
C ILE A 608 18.74 -15.04 -4.17
N MET A 609 17.43 -15.24 -4.32
CA MET A 609 16.87 -16.35 -5.11
C MET A 609 17.11 -16.23 -6.61
N GLU A 610 17.44 -15.05 -7.15
CA GLU A 610 17.82 -14.94 -8.58
C GLU A 610 19.13 -15.68 -8.89
N ASN A 611 20.01 -15.87 -7.90
CA ASN A 611 21.28 -16.59 -8.03
C ASN A 611 21.15 -18.10 -7.79
N VAL A 612 19.94 -18.58 -7.53
CA VAL A 612 19.64 -20.00 -7.30
C VAL A 612 19.03 -20.58 -8.59
N SER A 613 19.32 -21.84 -8.92
CA SER A 613 18.76 -22.50 -10.11
C SER A 613 17.26 -22.77 -9.98
N ASP A 614 16.55 -22.83 -11.12
CA ASP A 614 15.11 -23.07 -11.17
C ASP A 614 14.73 -24.38 -10.46
N ASP A 615 15.47 -25.46 -10.69
CA ASP A 615 15.21 -26.77 -10.08
C ASP A 615 15.24 -26.73 -8.55
N VAL A 616 16.16 -25.96 -7.96
CA VAL A 616 16.25 -25.81 -6.50
C VAL A 616 15.07 -25.00 -5.97
N ILE A 617 14.69 -23.91 -6.65
CA ILE A 617 13.56 -23.05 -6.25
C ILE A 617 12.24 -23.82 -6.34
N VAL A 618 12.04 -24.56 -7.43
CA VAL A 618 10.89 -25.45 -7.63
C VAL A 618 10.91 -26.55 -6.56
N GLY A 619 12.05 -27.18 -6.32
CA GLY A 619 12.22 -28.19 -5.28
C GLY A 619 11.78 -27.69 -3.89
N ARG A 620 12.24 -26.49 -3.49
CA ARG A 620 11.81 -25.84 -2.24
C ARG A 620 10.31 -25.55 -2.22
N SER A 621 9.74 -25.10 -3.34
CA SER A 621 8.30 -24.86 -3.47
C SER A 621 7.50 -26.15 -3.27
N ILE A 622 7.95 -27.26 -3.86
CA ILE A 622 7.31 -28.57 -3.70
C ILE A 622 7.46 -29.09 -2.27
N VAL A 623 8.59 -28.84 -1.59
CA VAL A 623 8.76 -29.20 -0.17
C VAL A 623 7.75 -28.45 0.72
N VAL A 624 7.59 -27.14 0.51
CA VAL A 624 6.58 -26.34 1.25
C VAL A 624 5.18 -26.89 1.00
N LEU A 625 4.80 -27.11 -0.26
CA LEU A 625 3.49 -27.64 -0.62
C LEU A 625 3.23 -29.03 -0.04
N LYS A 626 4.25 -29.91 -0.01
CA LYS A 626 4.16 -31.24 0.60
C LYS A 626 3.99 -31.18 2.12
N GLY A 627 4.62 -30.21 2.78
CA GLY A 627 4.39 -29.94 4.20
C GLY A 627 2.94 -29.60 4.49
N ILE A 628 2.32 -28.77 3.65
CA ILE A 628 0.94 -28.29 3.82
C ILE A 628 -0.10 -29.35 3.42
N PHE A 629 0.04 -29.95 2.24
CA PHE A 629 -1.00 -30.80 1.64
C PHE A 629 -0.70 -32.31 1.76
N GLY A 630 0.44 -32.68 2.34
CA GLY A 630 0.88 -34.06 2.50
C GLY A 630 1.68 -34.62 1.32
N ASN A 631 2.70 -35.42 1.63
CA ASN A 631 3.70 -35.93 0.67
C ASN A 631 3.12 -36.66 -0.56
N ASN A 632 2.04 -37.43 -0.36
CA ASN A 632 1.45 -38.27 -1.41
C ASN A 632 0.49 -37.49 -2.33
N ASN A 633 0.06 -36.30 -1.93
CA ASN A 633 -0.96 -35.54 -2.66
C ASN A 633 -0.38 -34.61 -3.72
N VAL A 634 0.85 -34.12 -3.50
CA VAL A 634 1.52 -33.12 -4.36
C VAL A 634 2.29 -33.82 -5.50
N PRO A 635 1.80 -33.75 -6.76
CA PRO A 635 2.52 -34.29 -7.91
C PRO A 635 3.69 -33.38 -8.32
N GLN A 636 4.54 -33.87 -9.21
CA GLN A 636 5.54 -33.02 -9.86
C GLN A 636 4.86 -32.07 -10.85
N PRO A 637 5.30 -30.80 -10.94
CA PRO A 637 4.77 -29.87 -11.93
C PRO A 637 5.15 -30.32 -13.34
N LYS A 638 4.23 -30.15 -14.29
CA LYS A 638 4.45 -30.42 -15.72
C LYS A 638 5.24 -29.29 -16.39
N GLU A 639 5.03 -28.07 -15.93
CA GLU A 639 5.71 -26.87 -16.42
C GLU A 639 6.04 -25.95 -15.27
N THR A 640 7.20 -25.32 -15.34
CA THR A 640 7.67 -24.37 -14.33
C THR A 640 8.32 -23.17 -14.95
N LEU A 641 8.22 -22.01 -14.30
CA LEU A 641 8.91 -20.81 -14.71
C LEU A 641 9.24 -19.95 -13.48
N VAL A 642 10.49 -19.51 -13.36
CA VAL A 642 10.93 -18.60 -12.30
C VAL A 642 11.30 -17.24 -12.91
N THR A 643 10.69 -16.16 -12.42
CA THR A 643 11.06 -14.82 -12.87
C THR A 643 12.35 -14.34 -12.22
N ARG A 644 13.11 -13.50 -12.92
CA ARG A 644 14.31 -12.81 -12.41
C ARG A 644 14.32 -11.36 -12.88
N TRP A 645 13.45 -10.55 -12.29
CA TRP A 645 13.20 -9.18 -12.77
C TRP A 645 14.40 -8.25 -12.57
N ARG A 646 15.26 -8.47 -11.56
CA ARG A 646 16.51 -7.70 -11.38
C ARG A 646 17.55 -8.05 -12.45
N ALA A 647 17.71 -9.33 -12.77
CA ALA A 647 18.62 -9.79 -13.82
C ALA A 647 18.16 -9.38 -15.23
N ASP A 648 16.85 -9.24 -15.46
CA ASP A 648 16.30 -8.83 -16.76
C ASP A 648 16.90 -7.48 -17.22
N PRO A 649 17.65 -7.44 -18.34
CA PRO A 649 18.36 -6.25 -18.78
C PRO A 649 17.45 -5.11 -19.22
N TRP A 650 16.19 -5.40 -19.53
CA TRP A 650 15.21 -4.41 -19.99
C TRP A 650 14.27 -3.96 -18.88
N SER A 651 14.48 -4.42 -17.64
CA SER A 651 13.73 -3.99 -16.46
C SER A 651 14.65 -3.54 -15.33
N ARG A 652 15.66 -4.36 -14.97
CA ARG A 652 16.60 -4.14 -13.86
C ARG A 652 15.92 -4.03 -12.48
N GLY A 653 14.80 -4.73 -12.31
CA GLY A 653 13.95 -4.75 -11.11
C GLY A 653 12.47 -4.85 -11.46
N SER A 654 11.61 -4.80 -10.44
CA SER A 654 10.16 -4.89 -10.58
C SER A 654 9.52 -3.52 -10.82
N TYR A 655 9.46 -2.64 -9.82
CA TYR A 655 8.82 -1.32 -9.87
C TYR A 655 9.39 -0.37 -8.83
N SER A 656 9.08 0.93 -8.91
CA SER A 656 9.63 1.92 -7.98
C SER A 656 9.04 1.81 -6.57
N PHE A 657 9.80 2.28 -5.59
CA PHE A 657 9.32 2.51 -4.22
C PHE A 657 9.92 3.83 -3.70
N VAL A 658 9.30 4.40 -2.66
CA VAL A 658 9.83 5.62 -2.02
C VAL A 658 10.93 5.23 -1.05
N ALA A 659 12.19 5.34 -1.49
CA ALA A 659 13.35 4.97 -0.67
C ALA A 659 13.59 5.97 0.45
N ALA A 660 14.21 5.53 1.55
CA ALA A 660 14.69 6.43 2.60
C ALA A 660 15.65 7.48 1.99
N GLY A 661 15.31 8.76 2.16
CA GLY A 661 16.00 9.89 1.52
C GLY A 661 15.40 10.33 0.17
N SER A 662 14.37 9.67 -0.32
CA SER A 662 13.53 10.08 -1.45
C SER A 662 12.14 10.50 -0.97
N THR A 663 11.39 11.22 -1.81
CA THR A 663 10.02 11.69 -1.54
C THR A 663 9.17 11.60 -2.80
N GLY A 664 7.86 11.83 -2.66
CA GLY A 664 6.94 11.95 -3.80
C GLY A 664 7.39 12.95 -4.87
N ASN A 665 8.09 14.01 -4.49
CA ASN A 665 8.57 15.03 -5.42
C ASN A 665 9.58 14.48 -6.43
N ASP A 666 10.30 13.40 -6.11
CA ASP A 666 11.20 12.77 -7.08
C ASP A 666 10.43 12.18 -8.28
N TYR A 667 9.18 11.73 -8.10
CA TYR A 667 8.32 11.30 -9.22
C TYR A 667 7.94 12.47 -10.13
N ASP A 668 7.69 13.66 -9.55
CA ASP A 668 7.40 14.89 -10.30
C ASP A 668 8.63 15.38 -11.06
N LEU A 669 9.82 15.32 -10.42
CA LEU A 669 11.10 15.54 -11.10
C LEU A 669 11.27 14.56 -12.25
N MET A 670 11.00 13.26 -12.05
CA MET A 670 11.07 12.27 -13.13
C MET A 670 10.14 12.59 -14.31
N ALA A 671 8.95 13.13 -14.07
CA ALA A 671 8.01 13.56 -15.10
C ALA A 671 8.41 14.83 -15.87
N THR A 672 9.33 15.63 -15.35
CA THR A 672 9.71 16.91 -15.95
C THR A 672 10.47 16.71 -17.28
N PRO A 673 10.07 17.33 -18.40
CA PRO A 673 10.73 17.13 -19.68
C PRO A 673 12.08 17.89 -19.74
N ILE A 674 12.93 17.52 -20.70
CA ILE A 674 14.27 18.09 -20.86
C ILE A 674 14.39 18.83 -22.18
N SER A 675 14.93 20.04 -22.09
CA SER A 675 15.40 20.85 -23.21
C SER A 675 16.92 20.75 -23.33
N SER A 676 17.45 20.84 -24.55
CA SER A 676 18.91 20.85 -24.77
C SER A 676 19.61 22.10 -24.25
N GLN A 677 18.87 23.20 -24.12
CA GLN A 677 19.34 24.48 -23.57
C GLN A 677 18.20 25.13 -22.78
N GLN A 678 18.55 26.01 -21.83
CA GLN A 678 17.57 26.76 -21.06
C GLN A 678 16.72 27.66 -21.99
N GLY A 679 15.40 27.61 -21.83
CA GLY A 679 14.46 28.35 -22.69
C GLY A 679 14.16 27.71 -24.05
N ALA A 680 14.86 26.64 -24.45
CA ALA A 680 14.54 25.92 -25.68
C ALA A 680 13.31 25.01 -25.49
N LEU A 681 12.64 24.69 -26.60
CA LEU A 681 11.53 23.74 -26.64
C LEU A 681 11.99 22.37 -26.07
N PRO A 682 11.23 21.75 -25.15
CA PRO A 682 11.56 20.41 -24.66
C PRO A 682 11.51 19.37 -25.78
N ARG A 683 12.50 18.48 -25.80
CA ARG A 683 12.65 17.43 -26.83
C ARG A 683 12.64 16.02 -26.26
N LEU A 684 12.98 15.86 -24.98
CA LEU A 684 13.03 14.58 -24.29
C LEU A 684 12.00 14.58 -23.14
N PHE A 685 10.97 13.75 -23.29
CA PHE A 685 9.85 13.59 -22.36
C PHE A 685 9.97 12.25 -21.63
N PHE A 686 9.32 12.12 -20.47
CA PHE A 686 9.38 10.93 -19.64
C PHE A 686 7.98 10.49 -19.19
N ALA A 687 7.66 9.23 -19.47
CA ALA A 687 6.48 8.55 -18.96
C ALA A 687 6.85 7.18 -18.39
N GLY A 688 5.89 6.54 -17.73
CA GLY A 688 6.05 5.26 -17.04
C GLY A 688 5.68 5.37 -15.57
N GLU A 689 5.56 4.23 -14.91
CA GLU A 689 5.10 4.15 -13.51
C GLU A 689 5.94 4.98 -12.52
N HIS A 690 7.23 5.14 -12.78
CA HIS A 690 8.14 5.94 -11.95
C HIS A 690 8.06 7.46 -12.23
N THR A 691 7.06 7.92 -12.97
CA THR A 691 6.87 9.33 -13.34
C THR A 691 5.51 9.88 -12.89
N ILE A 692 4.76 9.16 -12.07
CA ILE A 692 3.46 9.59 -11.57
C ILE A 692 3.40 9.44 -10.05
N ARG A 693 3.27 10.58 -9.36
CA ARG A 693 3.39 10.62 -7.91
C ARG A 693 2.28 9.90 -7.16
N ASN A 694 1.05 10.02 -7.64
CA ASN A 694 -0.14 9.55 -6.92
C ASN A 694 -0.48 8.08 -7.21
N TYR A 695 0.12 7.49 -8.26
CA TYR A 695 -0.16 6.12 -8.67
C TYR A 695 1.14 5.41 -9.12
N PRO A 696 2.24 5.47 -8.36
CA PRO A 696 3.50 4.85 -8.77
C PRO A 696 3.36 3.32 -8.83
N ALA A 697 4.37 2.62 -9.35
CA ALA A 697 4.45 1.15 -9.30
C ALA A 697 3.31 0.34 -9.97
N THR A 698 2.37 0.99 -10.66
CA THR A 698 1.14 0.35 -11.14
C THR A 698 0.98 0.42 -12.67
N VAL A 699 0.14 -0.47 -13.20
CA VAL A 699 -0.27 -0.45 -14.61
C VAL A 699 -1.07 0.81 -14.95
N HIS A 700 -2.03 1.16 -14.09
CA HIS A 700 -2.87 2.35 -14.28
C HIS A 700 -2.05 3.64 -14.15
N GLY A 701 -1.07 3.70 -13.26
CA GLY A 701 -0.14 4.82 -13.19
C GLY A 701 0.68 5.01 -14.45
N ALA A 702 1.25 3.91 -14.98
CA ALA A 702 1.95 3.94 -16.26
C ALA A 702 1.04 4.43 -17.41
N LEU A 703 -0.22 3.98 -17.46
CA LEU A 703 -1.23 4.46 -18.40
C LEU A 703 -1.46 5.97 -18.25
N LEU A 704 -1.74 6.45 -17.04
CA LEU A 704 -2.03 7.88 -16.77
C LEU A 704 -0.84 8.77 -17.10
N SER A 705 0.39 8.34 -16.79
CA SER A 705 1.61 9.08 -17.14
C SER A 705 1.76 9.26 -18.66
N ALA A 706 1.31 8.29 -19.45
CA ALA A 706 1.34 8.35 -20.90
C ALA A 706 0.29 9.30 -21.47
N LEU A 707 -0.92 9.32 -20.91
CA LEU A 707 -1.95 10.30 -21.27
C LEU A 707 -1.46 11.73 -21.00
N ARG A 708 -0.81 11.95 -19.85
CA ARG A 708 -0.18 13.23 -19.50
C ARG A 708 0.87 13.67 -20.51
N GLU A 709 1.86 12.81 -20.81
CA GLU A 709 2.92 13.19 -21.75
C GLU A 709 2.39 13.35 -23.18
N SER A 710 1.38 12.57 -23.58
CA SER A 710 0.77 12.72 -24.91
C SER A 710 0.09 14.08 -25.06
N GLY A 711 -0.65 14.51 -24.05
CA GLY A 711 -1.25 15.84 -24.01
C GLY A 711 -0.19 16.93 -24.06
N ARG A 712 0.84 16.82 -23.21
CA ARG A 712 1.96 17.79 -23.14
C ARG A 712 2.73 17.90 -24.46
N ILE A 713 3.08 16.77 -25.08
CA ILE A 713 3.76 16.74 -26.38
C ILE A 713 2.85 17.37 -27.45
N ALA A 714 1.57 17.00 -27.50
CA ALA A 714 0.65 17.57 -28.48
C ALA A 714 0.43 19.08 -28.28
N ASP A 715 0.29 19.57 -27.04
CA ASP A 715 0.22 21.00 -26.76
C ASP A 715 1.47 21.73 -27.28
N GLN A 716 2.64 21.14 -27.05
CA GLN A 716 3.92 21.73 -27.44
C GLN A 716 4.11 21.83 -28.96
N PHE A 717 3.69 20.80 -29.71
CA PHE A 717 4.00 20.67 -31.14
C PHE A 717 2.82 20.99 -32.07
N LEU A 718 1.58 20.89 -31.58
CA LEU A 718 0.35 21.12 -32.35
C LEU A 718 -0.44 22.34 -31.83
N GLY A 719 -0.04 22.92 -30.69
CA GLY A 719 -0.80 23.95 -30.00
C GLY A 719 -1.95 23.38 -29.16
N ALA A 720 -2.54 24.23 -28.31
CA ALA A 720 -3.61 23.87 -27.38
C ALA A 720 -4.99 24.24 -27.97
N PRO A 721 -5.80 23.27 -28.45
CA PRO A 721 -7.07 23.54 -29.13
C PRO A 721 -8.16 24.08 -28.20
N TYR A 722 -7.97 23.96 -26.89
CA TYR A 722 -8.90 24.44 -25.86
C TYR A 722 -8.58 25.87 -25.38
N ALA A 723 -7.42 26.41 -25.75
CA ALA A 723 -7.02 27.76 -25.38
C ALA A 723 -7.86 28.80 -26.15
N LEU A 724 -8.07 29.97 -25.54
CA LEU A 724 -8.72 31.08 -26.23
C LEU A 724 -7.91 31.49 -27.47
N PRO A 725 -8.57 31.84 -28.60
CA PRO A 725 -7.88 32.43 -29.74
C PRO A 725 -7.07 33.65 -29.28
N ALA A 726 -5.80 33.74 -29.70
CA ALA A 726 -4.99 34.92 -29.43
C ALA A 726 -5.72 36.15 -30.00
N ARG A 727 -6.00 37.16 -29.16
CA ARG A 727 -6.52 38.45 -29.63
C ARG A 727 -5.52 39.00 -30.65
N GLN A 728 -5.94 39.17 -31.90
CA GLN A 728 -5.15 39.96 -32.85
C GLN A 728 -4.92 41.34 -32.23
N PRO A 729 -3.70 41.89 -32.26
CA PRO A 729 -3.50 43.26 -31.83
C PRO A 729 -4.40 44.13 -32.70
N THR A 730 -5.36 44.81 -32.09
CA THR A 730 -6.16 45.85 -32.73
C THR A 730 -5.19 46.81 -33.40
N GLN A 731 -5.16 46.81 -34.73
CA GLN A 731 -4.56 47.92 -35.46
C GLN A 731 -5.33 49.16 -35.02
N VAL A 732 -4.64 50.01 -34.26
CA VAL A 732 -5.09 51.37 -34.00
C VAL A 732 -5.07 52.04 -35.36
N VAL A 733 -6.26 52.28 -35.92
CA VAL A 733 -6.47 53.06 -37.15
C VAL A 733 -6.20 54.53 -36.85
#